data_AF-A0A6C0BZA6-F1
#
_entry.id   AF-A0A6C0BZA6-F1
#
_cell.length_a   1.000
_cell.length_b   1.000
_cell.length_c   1.000
_cell.angle_alpha   90.00
_cell.angle_beta   90.00
_cell.angle_gamma   90.00
#
_symmetry.space_group_name_H-M   'P 1'
#
loop_
_entity.id
_entity.type
_entity.pdbx_description
1 polymer ?
#
loop_
_entity_poly.entity_id
_entity_poly.type
_entity_poly.pdbx_seq_one_letter_code
_entity_poly.pdbx_strand_id
1 'polypeptide(L)'
;MTCNVEDFEWLSGREAILLRPDAYVGSLEATDEEVVVCKEDGVISRVGYLVSPIFLKIFDEVMVNALDCATRDALVSKISCNFSVHTGTICLENDGAGIPIEYFKNTARFIPSVIFSEIHAGSNFKDEELRLTGGRNGVGVSCTNVWSSLFEVSVSDGKKDFFQKFSCNLQVVEDAEVATCKRKHGYVKVSYTPDYARLKIDLSANSSILQDMLRARCTEAGACARKGVRLTFQGVLCSGDGGLLLQRFVGADGTICEQFGSEGQPGCSVWLALKHNSRQDYWGFVNGIRCDGGTLNTHVREKLLKVLAEHIKKKHHVVVKPQTLKDVIAVLCIARIGNPCFTSQAKTVLSTTSKQIAFAVDFPARILSKLHKLGVVDEIVRRETQRELSSSLKKTLVPKSREVLIDKYDAALRSRHDPASCTLILTEGDSAKAFVVAGLSAIGRDYFGVFPLKGVPLNVTNVPTKKLLENAEIANIFRILNAQPWSDGATLRYGRVAICSDQDSDGSHICGLLINLLMTCLPSVLATRPKFIERIITPLIRATPKRGGTALSFYSIPHFEDWKKSNECEAWSLKYYKGLGTSSSREARDVFANMQSHKIAFTVDEQARDTLDKFYDDSRINDRKRLLTTEYSAYSILNYSDASCTVTDFMMREHVHFSHYSIYRALPCVLDGLTPSRRKALYYFLHLPRASEIKVAQAAAGIAQKTLYLHGENSLVETVVLLAQDHIGTNNIALLQPCGQFGSRNDKPSVHAAARYIYTKLDPITTALFHPDDAPILTHREEEGQMIEPMQFVPVLPMLLINGAMGIGTGFSTNIPSYDVKDICANVRAYVSGQELQPLRPFFRGFQGQVSCTDKSVITTGVVVKKDNCMWTITELPVGKWTDTFLAELKAIVEGSRSCKNMEVLSVSNRSTEFTVNIDIVLAESCCDFTPEQVIQCLRLSSTISTTNMYAFDPQYKLKLYTSPHDIFREHAQERMLFYEKRKEHQLKDLQGKLCVSKSKILFVDLIVNGSLSLNGVTRSELEEALERHSLPRIATTSSTPGYDYLLNISVVSFTREKVSKLKEDCSTLTTLYEATERADAASMWLSDLHAVEDAYNNYELRLLQRQGGEVISTSSTSSSKLRTRKGCKAVQVPKKHKPA
;
A
#
# COMPACT_ATOMS: atom_id res chain seq x y z
N MET A 1 64.91 42.97 -18.66
CA MET A 1 65.00 41.86 -17.68
C MET A 1 66.38 41.92 -17.08
N THR A 2 66.53 42.60 -15.94
CA THR A 2 67.77 42.65 -15.16
C THR A 2 67.64 41.59 -14.07
N CYS A 3 68.16 40.40 -14.32
CA CYS A 3 68.26 39.31 -13.35
C CYS A 3 69.74 39.05 -13.09
N ASN A 4 70.13 38.67 -11.87
CA ASN A 4 71.51 38.27 -11.61
C ASN A 4 71.81 36.96 -12.32
N VAL A 5 73.05 36.76 -12.78
CA VAL A 5 73.46 35.50 -13.45
C VAL A 5 73.24 34.29 -12.53
N GLU A 6 73.33 34.49 -11.21
CA GLU A 6 73.07 33.46 -10.19
C GLU A 6 71.59 33.04 -10.08
N ASP A 7 70.65 33.78 -10.66
CA ASP A 7 69.21 33.43 -10.63
C ASP A 7 68.82 32.43 -11.75
N PHE A 8 69.74 32.09 -12.65
CA PHE A 8 69.50 31.16 -13.76
C PHE A 8 70.00 29.75 -13.42
N GLU A 9 69.07 28.82 -13.22
CA GLU A 9 69.37 27.41 -12.96
C GLU A 9 69.07 26.54 -14.19
N TRP A 10 69.96 25.58 -14.48
CA TRP A 10 69.72 24.51 -15.46
C TRP A 10 69.47 23.20 -14.72
N LEU A 11 68.33 22.57 -14.98
CA LEU A 11 67.95 21.30 -14.36
C LEU A 11 68.10 20.16 -15.35
N SER A 12 68.64 19.04 -14.88
CA SER A 12 68.59 17.78 -15.63
C SER A 12 67.15 17.26 -15.75
N GLY A 13 66.88 16.37 -16.72
CA GLY A 13 65.54 15.82 -16.93
C GLY A 13 64.94 15.14 -15.68
N ARG A 14 65.78 14.46 -14.89
CA ARG A 14 65.41 13.88 -13.59
C ARG A 14 65.01 14.94 -12.56
N GLU A 15 65.83 15.98 -12.41
CA GLU A 15 65.59 17.08 -11.45
C GLU A 15 64.32 17.86 -11.80
N ALA A 16 64.09 18.11 -13.09
CA ALA A 16 62.88 18.77 -13.58
C ALA A 16 61.60 17.98 -13.23
N ILE A 17 61.60 16.65 -13.39
CA ILE A 17 60.45 15.79 -13.04
C ILE A 17 60.16 15.80 -11.54
N LEU A 18 61.20 15.74 -10.71
CA LEU A 18 61.05 15.73 -9.24
C LEU A 18 60.63 17.10 -8.70
N LEU A 19 61.15 18.19 -9.29
CA LEU A 19 60.86 19.55 -8.85
C LEU A 19 59.47 20.03 -9.31
N ARG A 20 59.02 19.61 -10.50
CA ARG A 20 57.76 20.06 -11.12
C ARG A 20 56.91 18.88 -11.63
N PRO A 21 56.47 17.97 -10.75
CA PRO A 21 55.73 16.77 -11.16
C PRO A 21 54.41 17.06 -11.88
N ASP A 22 53.76 18.19 -11.60
CA ASP A 22 52.47 18.58 -12.20
C ASP A 22 52.50 18.61 -13.74
N ALA A 23 53.65 18.96 -14.32
CA ALA A 23 53.86 19.00 -15.76
C ALA A 23 53.98 17.60 -16.41
N TYR A 24 54.27 16.57 -15.61
CA TYR A 24 54.60 15.23 -16.08
C TYR A 24 53.61 14.16 -15.58
N VAL A 25 53.47 14.01 -14.26
CA VAL A 25 52.73 12.92 -13.60
C VAL A 25 51.60 13.41 -12.69
N GLY A 26 51.44 14.73 -12.52
CA GLY A 26 50.35 15.34 -11.75
C GLY A 26 50.79 15.88 -10.39
N SER A 27 49.82 16.38 -9.62
CA SER A 27 50.03 17.07 -8.34
C SER A 27 50.65 16.17 -7.28
N LEU A 28 51.66 16.67 -6.57
CA LEU A 28 52.17 16.04 -5.35
C LEU A 28 51.22 16.24 -4.16
N GLU A 29 50.51 17.37 -4.12
CA GLU A 29 49.51 17.62 -3.08
C GLU A 29 48.34 16.65 -3.24
N ALA A 30 47.98 16.01 -2.13
CA ALA A 30 46.87 15.07 -2.10
C ALA A 30 45.54 15.83 -2.24
N THR A 31 44.66 15.31 -3.08
CA THR A 31 43.36 15.94 -3.35
C THR A 31 42.28 15.32 -2.48
N ASP A 32 41.37 16.16 -1.97
CA ASP A 32 40.22 15.76 -1.15
C ASP A 32 39.10 15.15 -2.03
N GLU A 33 39.50 14.23 -2.91
CA GLU A 33 38.66 13.61 -3.93
C GLU A 33 38.31 12.17 -3.55
N GLU A 34 37.11 11.72 -3.94
CA GLU A 34 36.75 10.31 -3.78
C GLU A 34 37.52 9.43 -4.79
N VAL A 35 38.33 8.49 -4.29
CA VAL A 35 39.08 7.54 -5.13
C VAL A 35 38.21 6.35 -5.54
N VAL A 36 38.49 5.79 -6.73
CA VAL A 36 37.78 4.61 -7.24
C VAL A 36 38.48 3.34 -6.75
N VAL A 37 37.72 2.45 -6.12
CA VAL A 37 38.22 1.21 -5.53
C VAL A 37 37.35 0.03 -5.96
N CYS A 38 37.97 -1.14 -6.11
CA CYS A 38 37.30 -2.37 -6.45
C CYS A 38 37.63 -3.38 -5.35
N LYS A 39 36.63 -3.83 -4.60
CA LYS A 39 36.80 -4.87 -3.56
C LYS A 39 36.86 -6.27 -4.18
N GLU A 40 37.13 -7.29 -3.38
CA GLU A 40 37.24 -8.68 -3.84
C GLU A 40 35.94 -9.24 -4.45
N ASP A 41 34.79 -8.71 -4.04
CA ASP A 41 33.47 -9.01 -4.61
C ASP A 41 33.27 -8.45 -6.04
N GLY A 42 34.23 -7.67 -6.54
CA GLY A 42 34.20 -7.05 -7.86
C GLY A 42 33.36 -5.79 -7.96
N VAL A 43 32.81 -5.29 -6.84
CA VAL A 43 32.02 -4.05 -6.80
C VAL A 43 32.95 -2.85 -6.84
N ILE A 44 32.69 -1.94 -7.77
CA ILE A 44 33.43 -0.67 -7.85
C ILE A 44 32.69 0.37 -7.03
N SER A 45 33.39 1.00 -6.09
CA SER A 45 32.85 2.06 -5.24
C SER A 45 33.80 3.24 -5.16
N ARG A 46 33.30 4.36 -4.65
CA ARG A 46 34.07 5.58 -4.40
C ARG A 46 34.25 5.75 -2.90
N VAL A 47 35.48 5.93 -2.45
CA VAL A 47 35.82 6.08 -1.03
C VAL A 47 36.56 7.40 -0.85
N GLY A 48 36.20 8.17 0.18
CA GLY A 48 36.97 9.36 0.56
C GLY A 48 38.34 8.95 1.06
N TYR A 49 39.39 9.23 0.30
CA TYR A 49 40.76 8.90 0.65
C TYR A 49 41.73 9.92 0.05
N LEU A 50 42.57 10.49 0.91
CA LEU A 50 43.51 11.53 0.55
C LEU A 50 44.79 10.89 -0.01
N VAL A 51 45.02 11.00 -1.32
CA VAL A 51 46.20 10.43 -1.98
C VAL A 51 46.72 11.34 -3.09
N SER A 52 48.04 11.36 -3.29
CA SER A 52 48.62 12.06 -4.44
C SER A 52 48.20 11.37 -5.76
N PRO A 53 47.66 12.12 -6.74
CA PRO A 53 47.36 11.60 -8.08
C PRO A 53 48.54 10.90 -8.78
N ILE A 54 49.78 11.24 -8.40
CA ILE A 54 51.01 10.66 -8.96
C ILE A 54 51.01 9.14 -8.79
N PHE A 55 50.54 8.61 -7.66
CA PHE A 55 50.56 7.16 -7.37
C PHE A 55 49.81 6.35 -8.44
N LEU A 56 48.59 6.77 -8.78
CA LEU A 56 47.82 6.12 -9.84
C LEU A 56 48.40 6.40 -11.22
N LYS A 57 48.98 7.60 -11.43
CA LYS A 57 49.49 7.99 -12.74
C LYS A 57 50.74 7.20 -13.14
N ILE A 58 51.67 6.98 -12.23
CA ILE A 58 52.88 6.18 -12.50
C ILE A 58 52.55 4.71 -12.77
N PHE A 59 51.46 4.20 -12.16
CA PHE A 59 50.89 2.90 -12.47
C PHE A 59 50.24 2.86 -13.86
N ASP A 60 49.41 3.86 -14.16
CA ASP A 60 48.71 3.98 -15.43
C ASP A 60 49.68 4.02 -16.63
N GLU A 61 50.81 4.73 -16.52
CA GLU A 61 51.80 4.79 -17.62
C GLU A 61 52.43 3.42 -17.92
N VAL A 62 52.65 2.55 -16.92
CA VAL A 62 53.14 1.17 -17.16
C VAL A 62 52.02 0.29 -17.72
N MET A 63 50.81 0.39 -17.17
CA MET A 63 49.65 -0.37 -17.64
C MET A 63 49.29 -0.05 -19.10
N VAL A 64 49.27 1.23 -19.47
CA VAL A 64 48.98 1.68 -20.84
C VAL A 64 50.05 1.20 -21.81
N ASN A 65 51.32 1.16 -21.41
CA ASN A 65 52.37 0.57 -22.26
C ASN A 65 52.16 -0.93 -22.53
N ALA A 66 51.69 -1.69 -21.54
CA ALA A 66 51.33 -3.10 -21.72
C ALA A 66 50.11 -3.25 -22.64
N LEU A 67 49.08 -2.40 -22.50
CA LEU A 67 47.92 -2.38 -23.40
C LEU A 67 48.29 -1.96 -24.83
N ASP A 68 49.23 -1.03 -24.98
CA ASP A 68 49.77 -0.60 -26.27
C ASP A 68 50.53 -1.73 -26.95
N CYS A 69 51.32 -2.50 -26.20
CA CYS A 69 51.96 -3.72 -26.70
C CYS A 69 50.91 -4.72 -27.17
N ALA A 70 49.88 -4.97 -26.36
CA ALA A 70 48.78 -5.88 -26.71
C ALA A 70 47.94 -5.44 -27.91
N THR A 71 47.95 -4.14 -28.22
CA THR A 71 47.28 -3.55 -29.38
C THR A 71 48.14 -3.71 -30.65
N ARG A 72 49.46 -3.52 -30.54
CA ARG A 72 50.40 -3.63 -31.68
C ARG A 72 50.76 -5.06 -32.04
N ASP A 73 50.91 -5.92 -31.04
CA ASP A 73 51.37 -7.29 -31.19
C ASP A 73 50.23 -8.28 -30.90
N ALA A 74 49.85 -9.03 -31.93
CA ALA A 74 48.80 -10.03 -31.86
C ALA A 74 49.19 -11.24 -30.98
N LEU A 75 50.49 -11.45 -30.73
CA LEU A 75 51.00 -12.54 -29.90
C LEU A 75 50.74 -12.33 -28.40
N VAL A 76 50.50 -11.09 -27.98
CA VAL A 76 50.18 -10.79 -26.58
C VAL A 76 48.83 -11.42 -26.24
N SER A 77 48.83 -12.35 -25.30
CA SER A 77 47.67 -13.10 -24.84
C SER A 77 47.37 -12.88 -23.36
N LYS A 78 48.37 -12.40 -22.59
CA LYS A 78 48.30 -12.27 -21.14
C LYS A 78 49.02 -11.01 -20.64
N ILE A 79 48.34 -10.28 -19.76
CA ILE A 79 48.92 -9.20 -18.93
C ILE A 79 48.67 -9.59 -17.47
N SER A 80 49.71 -9.62 -16.63
CA SER A 80 49.57 -9.89 -15.20
C SER A 80 50.12 -8.74 -14.37
N CYS A 81 49.33 -8.29 -13.41
CA CYS A 81 49.70 -7.28 -12.43
C CYS A 81 49.67 -7.88 -11.02
N ASN A 82 50.73 -7.68 -10.24
CA ASN A 82 50.81 -8.10 -8.84
C ASN A 82 51.23 -6.91 -7.97
N PHE A 83 50.66 -6.83 -6.78
CA PHE A 83 51.00 -5.84 -5.76
C PHE A 83 51.37 -6.55 -4.47
N SER A 84 52.54 -6.24 -3.92
CA SER A 84 53.02 -6.74 -2.64
C SER A 84 52.63 -5.76 -1.53
N VAL A 85 51.72 -6.17 -0.64
CA VAL A 85 51.26 -5.33 0.49
C VAL A 85 52.37 -5.03 1.50
N HIS A 86 53.37 -5.90 1.61
CA HIS A 86 54.47 -5.74 2.56
C HIS A 86 55.54 -4.76 2.06
N THR A 87 55.90 -4.84 0.78
CA THR A 87 56.96 -4.02 0.19
C THR A 87 56.43 -2.82 -0.59
N GLY A 88 55.14 -2.81 -0.92
CA GLY A 88 54.53 -1.82 -1.81
C GLY A 88 54.98 -1.97 -3.26
N THR A 89 55.62 -3.09 -3.63
CA THR A 89 56.14 -3.30 -4.99
C THR A 89 55.01 -3.66 -5.94
N ILE A 90 54.98 -2.99 -7.08
CA ILE A 90 54.05 -3.23 -8.19
C ILE A 90 54.82 -3.92 -9.32
N CYS A 91 54.31 -5.04 -9.80
CA CYS A 91 54.91 -5.81 -10.88
C CYS A 91 53.89 -6.01 -12.01
N LEU A 92 54.18 -5.48 -13.20
CA LEU A 92 53.43 -5.71 -14.42
C LEU A 92 54.25 -6.52 -15.41
N GLU A 93 53.64 -7.56 -15.97
CA GLU A 93 54.25 -8.43 -16.98
C GLU A 93 53.28 -8.65 -18.13
N ASN A 94 53.76 -8.53 -19.36
CA ASN A 94 53.03 -8.95 -20.56
C ASN A 94 53.88 -9.90 -21.41
N ASP A 95 53.22 -10.89 -22.00
CA ASP A 95 53.83 -11.75 -23.04
C ASP A 95 53.88 -11.02 -24.39
N GLY A 96 54.52 -11.63 -25.41
CA GLY A 96 54.58 -11.11 -26.78
C GLY A 96 55.96 -11.20 -27.42
N ALA A 97 56.25 -10.28 -28.35
CA ALA A 97 57.53 -10.19 -29.05
C ALA A 97 58.67 -9.59 -28.19
N GLY A 98 58.34 -8.83 -27.13
CA GLY A 98 59.33 -8.19 -26.26
C GLY A 98 59.92 -6.88 -26.81
N ILE A 99 61.01 -6.41 -26.21
CA ILE A 99 61.79 -5.24 -26.67
C ILE A 99 63.13 -5.73 -27.22
N PRO A 100 63.60 -5.25 -28.39
CA PRO A 100 64.89 -5.66 -28.95
C PRO A 100 66.08 -5.40 -28.01
N ILE A 101 66.93 -6.42 -27.79
CA ILE A 101 68.11 -6.31 -26.92
C ILE A 101 69.35 -6.03 -27.79
N GLU A 102 69.37 -4.80 -28.31
CA GLU A 102 70.43 -4.23 -29.16
C GLU A 102 70.89 -2.88 -28.60
N TYR A 103 72.05 -2.40 -29.06
CA TYR A 103 72.53 -1.06 -28.71
C TYR A 103 71.65 0.01 -29.38
N PHE A 104 71.26 1.03 -28.63
CA PHE A 104 70.49 2.15 -29.14
C PHE A 104 71.37 3.01 -30.06
N LYS A 105 70.84 3.42 -31.22
CA LYS A 105 71.62 4.07 -32.29
C LYS A 105 72.45 5.24 -31.76
N ASN A 106 73.75 5.23 -32.07
CA ASN A 106 74.74 6.23 -31.64
C ASN A 106 74.98 6.31 -30.12
N THR A 107 74.65 5.26 -29.35
CA THR A 107 74.93 5.17 -27.92
C THR A 107 75.54 3.81 -27.55
N ALA A 108 76.31 3.75 -26.46
CA ALA A 108 76.85 2.50 -25.90
C ALA A 108 75.87 1.82 -24.92
N ARG A 109 74.57 2.16 -24.95
CA ARG A 109 73.54 1.66 -24.03
C ARG A 109 72.53 0.80 -24.79
N PHE A 110 72.00 -0.24 -24.15
CA PHE A 110 70.96 -1.07 -24.76
C PHE A 110 69.63 -0.31 -24.90
N ILE A 111 68.83 -0.66 -25.91
CA ILE A 111 67.50 -0.06 -26.15
C ILE A 111 66.63 -0.10 -24.87
N PRO A 112 66.47 -1.23 -24.16
CA PRO A 112 65.77 -1.26 -22.87
C PRO A 112 66.34 -0.26 -21.86
N SER A 113 67.66 -0.18 -21.71
CA SER A 113 68.29 0.78 -20.80
C SER A 113 67.89 2.22 -21.10
N VAL A 114 67.85 2.61 -22.38
CA VAL A 114 67.54 3.98 -22.81
C VAL A 114 66.05 4.30 -22.63
N ILE A 115 65.13 3.46 -23.11
CA ILE A 115 63.70 3.77 -23.08
C ILE A 115 63.08 3.79 -21.67
N PHE A 116 63.71 3.11 -20.70
CA PHE A 116 63.25 3.09 -19.31
C PHE A 116 63.95 4.11 -18.40
N SER A 117 64.97 4.84 -18.89
CA SER A 117 65.71 5.83 -18.09
C SER A 117 65.74 7.23 -18.71
N GLU A 118 65.70 7.37 -20.03
CA GLU A 118 65.72 8.67 -20.69
C GLU A 118 64.30 9.19 -20.97
N ILE A 119 64.12 10.50 -20.81
CA ILE A 119 62.94 11.19 -21.32
C ILE A 119 63.07 11.41 -22.83
N HIS A 120 61.93 11.47 -23.53
CA HIS A 120 61.87 11.63 -24.98
C HIS A 120 62.49 10.46 -25.77
N ALA A 121 62.56 9.27 -25.17
CA ALA A 121 62.92 8.03 -25.82
C ALA A 121 61.66 7.16 -26.02
N GLY A 122 61.44 6.67 -27.25
CA GLY A 122 60.24 5.91 -27.59
C GLY A 122 60.04 5.71 -29.09
N SER A 123 59.07 4.86 -29.44
CA SER A 123 58.78 4.48 -30.84
C SER A 123 57.74 5.38 -31.53
N ASN A 124 57.10 6.30 -30.79
CA ASN A 124 55.84 6.92 -31.19
C ASN A 124 55.96 8.37 -31.71
N PHE A 125 57.13 8.80 -32.20
CA PHE A 125 57.37 10.20 -32.61
C PHE A 125 57.01 10.56 -34.06
N LYS A 126 56.80 9.58 -34.95
CA LYS A 126 56.36 9.84 -36.33
C LYS A 126 54.83 9.90 -36.39
N ASP A 127 54.26 11.10 -36.55
CA ASP A 127 52.80 11.34 -36.54
C ASP A 127 52.12 11.08 -37.92
N GLU A 128 52.88 10.75 -38.96
CA GLU A 128 52.40 10.42 -40.31
C GLU A 128 51.67 9.07 -40.38
N GLU A 129 51.93 8.18 -39.41
CA GLU A 129 51.26 6.88 -39.27
C GLU A 129 50.05 6.98 -38.32
N LEU A 130 48.93 6.36 -38.69
CA LEU A 130 47.75 6.27 -37.83
C LEU A 130 48.01 5.28 -36.68
N ARG A 131 48.13 5.77 -35.45
CA ARG A 131 48.37 4.93 -34.27
C ARG A 131 47.20 4.95 -33.29
N LEU A 132 46.85 3.77 -32.80
CA LEU A 132 45.76 3.54 -31.81
C LEU A 132 46.31 3.30 -30.39
N THR A 133 47.49 3.81 -30.12
CA THR A 133 48.21 3.67 -28.84
C THR A 133 47.94 4.86 -27.92
N GLY A 134 48.12 4.67 -26.61
CA GLY A 134 48.03 5.71 -25.59
C GLY A 134 49.38 6.40 -25.29
N GLY A 135 50.51 5.74 -25.56
CA GLY A 135 51.83 6.34 -25.50
C GLY A 135 52.08 7.28 -26.68
N ARG A 136 52.48 8.53 -26.41
CA ARG A 136 52.77 9.54 -27.45
C ARG A 136 54.10 10.25 -27.24
N ASN A 137 54.32 10.75 -26.02
CA ASN A 137 55.39 11.73 -25.76
C ASN A 137 56.74 11.13 -25.37
N GLY A 138 56.84 9.81 -25.13
CA GLY A 138 58.09 9.14 -24.74
C GLY A 138 58.60 9.52 -23.33
N VAL A 139 57.68 9.79 -22.40
CA VAL A 139 57.99 10.35 -21.07
C VAL A 139 57.47 9.46 -19.91
N GLY A 140 56.44 8.65 -20.17
CA GLY A 140 55.65 8.02 -19.11
C GLY A 140 56.42 7.07 -18.19
N VAL A 141 57.08 6.06 -18.76
CA VAL A 141 57.72 5.00 -17.95
C VAL A 141 59.03 5.44 -17.31
N SER A 142 59.76 6.37 -17.94
CA SER A 142 60.93 7.00 -17.32
C SER A 142 60.52 7.90 -16.14
N CYS A 143 59.36 8.58 -16.20
CA CYS A 143 58.80 9.25 -15.04
C CYS A 143 58.42 8.28 -13.91
N THR A 144 57.87 7.10 -14.22
CA THR A 144 57.63 6.05 -13.22
C THR A 144 58.93 5.65 -12.52
N ASN A 145 60.01 5.48 -13.28
CA ASN A 145 61.33 5.15 -12.73
C ASN A 145 61.88 6.27 -11.81
N VAL A 146 61.77 7.53 -12.23
CA VAL A 146 62.14 8.69 -11.40
C VAL A 146 61.33 8.76 -10.09
N TRP A 147 60.05 8.39 -10.12
CA TRP A 147 59.18 8.36 -8.93
C TRP A 147 59.23 7.04 -8.14
N SER A 148 60.22 6.19 -8.40
CA SER A 148 60.42 4.91 -7.72
C SER A 148 61.70 4.89 -6.89
N SER A 149 61.66 4.26 -5.72
CA SER A 149 62.84 3.98 -4.91
C SER A 149 63.68 2.83 -5.49
N LEU A 150 62.99 1.86 -6.12
CA LEU A 150 63.54 0.72 -6.83
C LEU A 150 62.73 0.48 -8.12
N PHE A 151 63.40 0.30 -9.24
CA PHE A 151 62.80 -0.01 -10.54
C PHE A 151 63.63 -1.07 -11.26
N GLU A 152 63.00 -2.16 -11.65
CA GLU A 152 63.62 -3.34 -12.25
C GLU A 152 62.91 -3.67 -13.56
N VAL A 153 63.71 -3.90 -14.59
CA VAL A 153 63.24 -4.26 -15.92
C VAL A 153 63.80 -5.61 -16.29
N SER A 154 62.93 -6.55 -16.59
CA SER A 154 63.29 -7.85 -17.19
C SER A 154 62.60 -7.96 -18.55
N VAL A 155 63.39 -8.05 -19.63
CA VAL A 155 62.87 -8.13 -20.99
C VAL A 155 63.47 -9.32 -21.71
N SER A 156 62.69 -9.95 -22.57
CA SER A 156 63.15 -10.98 -23.49
C SER A 156 62.68 -10.70 -24.90
N ASP A 157 63.59 -10.76 -25.87
CA ASP A 157 63.25 -10.69 -27.30
C ASP A 157 63.06 -12.08 -27.95
N GLY A 158 63.01 -13.14 -27.11
CA GLY A 158 62.94 -14.54 -27.54
C GLY A 158 64.28 -15.15 -27.95
N LYS A 159 65.37 -14.37 -27.95
CA LYS A 159 66.75 -14.84 -28.19
C LYS A 159 67.67 -14.52 -27.02
N LYS A 160 67.53 -13.35 -26.42
CA LYS A 160 68.27 -12.86 -25.25
C LYS A 160 67.30 -12.49 -24.14
N ASP A 161 67.77 -12.63 -22.91
CA ASP A 161 67.14 -12.09 -21.71
C ASP A 161 68.00 -10.93 -21.21
N PHE A 162 67.34 -9.82 -20.87
CA PHE A 162 67.93 -8.59 -20.37
C PHE A 162 67.35 -8.31 -18.99
N PHE A 163 68.22 -8.02 -18.02
CA PHE A 163 67.84 -7.54 -16.69
C PHE A 163 68.63 -6.28 -16.35
N GLN A 164 67.95 -5.26 -15.83
CA GLN A 164 68.61 -4.06 -15.30
C GLN A 164 67.82 -3.50 -14.12
N LYS A 165 68.57 -2.99 -13.14
CA LYS A 165 68.05 -2.41 -11.92
C LYS A 165 68.46 -0.94 -11.78
N PHE A 166 67.50 -0.14 -11.34
CA PHE A 166 67.64 1.28 -11.09
C PHE A 166 67.17 1.57 -9.67
N SER A 167 67.88 2.42 -8.94
CA SER A 167 67.50 2.78 -7.57
C SER A 167 67.71 4.26 -7.27
N CYS A 168 67.13 4.71 -6.15
CA CYS A 168 67.21 6.09 -5.67
C CYS A 168 66.68 7.11 -6.70
N ASN A 169 65.45 6.92 -7.18
CA ASN A 169 64.82 7.85 -8.13
C ASN A 169 65.64 8.04 -9.43
N LEU A 170 66.18 6.95 -9.99
CA LEU A 170 67.07 6.95 -11.16
C LEU A 170 68.46 7.60 -10.92
N GLN A 171 68.92 7.71 -9.68
CA GLN A 171 70.28 8.19 -9.39
C GLN A 171 71.33 7.11 -9.61
N VAL A 172 70.98 5.87 -9.32
CA VAL A 172 71.86 4.72 -9.43
C VAL A 172 71.33 3.83 -10.55
N VAL A 173 72.17 3.63 -11.56
CA VAL A 173 71.91 2.75 -12.71
C VAL A 173 72.89 1.59 -12.60
N GLU A 174 72.40 0.39 -12.30
CA GLU A 174 73.24 -0.82 -12.27
C GLU A 174 73.54 -1.30 -13.69
N ASP A 175 74.64 -2.02 -13.88
CA ASP A 175 75.01 -2.58 -15.17
C ASP A 175 73.95 -3.58 -15.67
N ALA A 176 73.76 -3.62 -16.98
CA ALA A 176 72.79 -4.52 -17.60
C ALA A 176 73.32 -5.96 -17.66
N GLU A 177 72.53 -6.90 -17.16
CA GLU A 177 72.79 -8.34 -17.29
C GLU A 177 72.12 -8.87 -18.55
N VAL A 178 72.91 -9.45 -19.47
CA VAL A 178 72.40 -10.04 -20.72
C VAL A 178 72.77 -11.51 -20.81
N ALA A 179 71.76 -12.37 -20.92
CA ALA A 179 71.91 -13.82 -21.04
C ALA A 179 71.21 -14.36 -22.29
N THR A 180 71.54 -15.59 -22.71
CA THR A 180 70.82 -16.29 -23.78
C THR A 180 69.46 -16.76 -23.28
N CYS A 181 68.39 -16.41 -24.00
CA CYS A 181 67.03 -16.78 -23.63
C CYS A 181 66.77 -18.28 -23.84
N LYS A 182 66.11 -18.93 -22.87
CA LYS A 182 65.65 -20.33 -22.98
C LYS A 182 64.18 -20.47 -23.41
N ARG A 183 63.44 -19.35 -23.50
CA ARG A 183 62.01 -19.32 -23.80
C ARG A 183 61.76 -19.09 -25.28
N LYS A 184 60.70 -19.71 -25.82
CA LYS A 184 60.30 -19.60 -27.24
C LYS A 184 59.67 -18.25 -27.59
N HIS A 185 59.14 -17.52 -26.59
CA HIS A 185 58.42 -16.27 -26.75
C HIS A 185 59.02 -15.20 -25.83
N GLY A 186 58.99 -13.95 -26.29
CA GLY A 186 59.44 -12.79 -25.53
C GLY A 186 58.47 -12.38 -24.43
N TYR A 187 58.91 -11.45 -23.59
CA TYR A 187 58.09 -10.84 -22.55
C TYR A 187 58.68 -9.50 -22.12
N VAL A 188 57.87 -8.66 -21.51
CA VAL A 188 58.31 -7.43 -20.83
C VAL A 188 57.76 -7.46 -19.41
N LYS A 189 58.63 -7.37 -18.43
CA LYS A 189 58.31 -7.31 -17.01
C LYS A 189 58.92 -6.05 -16.40
N VAL A 190 58.06 -5.23 -15.81
CA VAL A 190 58.43 -4.01 -15.09
C VAL A 190 58.00 -4.19 -13.63
N SER A 191 58.97 -4.16 -12.72
CA SER A 191 58.76 -4.29 -11.28
C SER A 191 59.30 -3.03 -10.60
N TYR A 192 58.48 -2.30 -9.85
CA TYR A 192 58.92 -1.07 -9.22
C TYR A 192 58.25 -0.83 -7.88
N THR A 193 58.96 -0.14 -6.99
CA THR A 193 58.46 0.29 -5.70
C THR A 193 58.37 1.81 -5.72
N PRO A 194 57.16 2.39 -5.71
CA PRO A 194 56.97 3.84 -5.60
C PRO A 194 57.76 4.42 -4.42
N ASP A 195 58.25 5.65 -4.57
CA ASP A 195 58.85 6.39 -3.46
C ASP A 195 57.75 6.88 -2.51
N TYR A 196 57.23 5.96 -1.68
CA TYR A 196 56.12 6.22 -0.75
C TYR A 196 56.42 7.35 0.24
N ALA A 197 57.68 7.48 0.66
CA ALA A 197 58.11 8.58 1.52
C ALA A 197 57.93 9.93 0.83
N ARG A 198 58.35 10.05 -0.44
CA ARG A 198 58.16 11.26 -1.24
C ARG A 198 56.69 11.52 -1.58
N LEU A 199 55.91 10.46 -1.83
CA LEU A 199 54.46 10.55 -2.07
C LEU A 199 53.64 10.88 -0.81
N LYS A 200 54.29 10.92 0.38
CA LYS A 200 53.64 11.12 1.69
C LYS A 200 52.57 10.06 1.99
N ILE A 201 52.79 8.81 1.56
CA ILE A 201 51.87 7.68 1.75
C ILE A 201 52.44 6.73 2.81
N ASP A 202 51.70 6.53 3.92
CA ASP A 202 52.00 5.46 4.88
C ASP A 202 51.51 4.12 4.33
N LEU A 203 52.43 3.30 3.82
CA LEU A 203 52.11 1.99 3.27
C LEU A 203 51.48 1.04 4.30
N SER A 204 51.87 1.12 5.58
CA SER A 204 51.42 0.19 6.61
C SER A 204 49.93 0.39 6.92
N ALA A 205 49.49 1.65 6.99
CA ALA A 205 48.10 2.00 7.24
C ALA A 205 47.20 1.86 6.00
N ASN A 206 47.78 1.95 4.78
CA ASN A 206 47.02 2.14 3.55
C ASN A 206 47.19 1.03 2.49
N SER A 207 47.91 -0.05 2.79
CA SER A 207 48.16 -1.14 1.81
C SER A 207 46.88 -1.72 1.20
N SER A 208 45.80 -1.86 1.97
CA SER A 208 44.51 -2.37 1.50
C SER A 208 43.83 -1.44 0.50
N ILE A 209 43.72 -0.15 0.81
CA ILE A 209 43.07 0.83 -0.07
C ILE A 209 43.87 1.01 -1.37
N LEU A 210 45.21 1.01 -1.31
CA LEU A 210 46.07 1.08 -2.50
C LEU A 210 45.88 -0.17 -3.38
N GLN A 211 45.80 -1.35 -2.79
CA GLN A 211 45.51 -2.59 -3.51
C GLN A 211 44.16 -2.52 -4.23
N ASP A 212 43.12 -2.02 -3.56
CA ASP A 212 41.78 -1.90 -4.13
C ASP A 212 41.72 -0.85 -5.27
N MET A 213 42.49 0.24 -5.17
CA MET A 213 42.67 1.23 -6.23
C MET A 213 43.35 0.62 -7.48
N LEU A 214 44.43 -0.14 -7.28
CA LEU A 214 45.11 -0.84 -8.37
C LEU A 214 44.22 -1.91 -9.02
N ARG A 215 43.44 -2.64 -8.20
CA ARG A 215 42.44 -3.62 -8.69
C ARG A 215 41.37 -2.94 -9.56
N ALA A 216 40.89 -1.77 -9.14
CA ALA A 216 39.92 -0.99 -9.92
C ALA A 216 40.50 -0.62 -11.29
N ARG A 217 41.70 -0.04 -11.32
CA ARG A 217 42.34 0.36 -12.58
C ARG A 217 42.67 -0.84 -13.48
N CYS A 218 43.08 -1.98 -12.92
CA CYS A 218 43.22 -3.24 -13.67
C CYS A 218 41.91 -3.72 -14.29
N THR A 219 40.80 -3.61 -13.57
CA THR A 219 39.46 -3.96 -14.07
C THR A 219 39.06 -3.07 -15.25
N GLU A 220 39.28 -1.75 -15.12
CA GLU A 220 39.06 -0.79 -16.21
C GLU A 220 39.94 -1.09 -17.44
N ALA A 221 41.23 -1.39 -17.22
CA ALA A 221 42.18 -1.76 -18.27
C ALA A 221 41.77 -3.06 -18.97
N GLY A 222 41.26 -4.04 -18.21
CA GLY A 222 40.78 -5.32 -18.73
C GLY A 222 39.62 -5.16 -19.71
N ALA A 223 38.69 -4.22 -19.44
CA ALA A 223 37.59 -3.89 -20.35
C ALA A 223 38.05 -3.16 -21.62
N CYS A 224 39.18 -2.46 -21.54
CA CYS A 224 39.76 -1.73 -22.68
C CYS A 224 40.70 -2.59 -23.54
N ALA A 225 41.11 -3.76 -23.05
CA ALA A 225 42.09 -4.62 -23.71
C ALA A 225 41.56 -5.17 -25.05
N ARG A 226 42.48 -5.54 -25.95
CA ARG A 226 42.12 -6.21 -27.21
C ARG A 226 41.39 -7.53 -26.88
N LYS A 227 40.32 -7.82 -27.62
CA LYS A 227 39.58 -9.08 -27.49
C LYS A 227 40.55 -10.27 -27.58
N GLY A 228 40.51 -11.15 -26.58
CA GLY A 228 41.40 -12.31 -26.45
C GLY A 228 42.58 -12.13 -25.48
N VAL A 229 42.85 -10.91 -25.00
CA VAL A 229 43.89 -10.66 -23.99
C VAL A 229 43.34 -10.86 -22.58
N ARG A 230 44.00 -11.70 -21.79
CA ARG A 230 43.65 -11.96 -20.39
C ARG A 230 44.47 -11.07 -19.46
N LEU A 231 43.82 -10.12 -18.79
CA LEU A 231 44.43 -9.27 -17.78
C LEU A 231 44.08 -9.82 -16.39
N THR A 232 45.09 -10.07 -15.55
CA THR A 232 44.89 -10.57 -14.18
C THR A 232 45.52 -9.64 -13.14
N PHE A 233 44.85 -9.43 -12.01
CA PHE A 233 45.40 -8.75 -10.82
C PHE A 233 45.48 -9.73 -9.65
N GLN A 234 46.68 -9.94 -9.08
CA GLN A 234 46.93 -10.97 -8.05
C GLN A 234 46.35 -12.35 -8.43
N GLY A 235 46.47 -12.73 -9.69
CA GLY A 235 45.95 -14.00 -10.23
C GLY A 235 44.45 -14.03 -10.54
N VAL A 236 43.67 -13.04 -10.08
CA VAL A 236 42.23 -12.92 -10.37
C VAL A 236 42.01 -12.26 -11.73
N LEU A 237 41.09 -12.80 -12.54
CA LEU A 237 40.78 -12.27 -13.86
C LEU A 237 40.06 -10.92 -13.78
N CYS A 238 40.63 -9.91 -14.44
CA CYS A 238 40.07 -8.56 -14.58
C CYS A 238 39.49 -8.28 -15.98
N SER A 239 39.64 -9.21 -16.94
CA SER A 239 39.06 -9.08 -18.29
C SER A 239 37.55 -9.21 -18.28
N GLY A 240 36.86 -8.30 -18.99
CA GLY A 240 35.42 -8.29 -19.21
C GLY A 240 35.08 -7.43 -20.43
N ASP A 241 33.81 -7.36 -20.82
CA ASP A 241 33.36 -6.33 -21.76
C ASP A 241 32.98 -5.03 -21.04
N GLY A 242 32.69 -3.96 -21.79
CA GLY A 242 32.25 -2.70 -21.20
C GLY A 242 30.92 -2.84 -20.43
N GLY A 243 30.09 -3.84 -20.74
CA GLY A 243 28.85 -4.07 -20.03
C GLY A 243 29.07 -4.50 -18.59
N LEU A 244 29.92 -5.51 -18.39
CA LEU A 244 30.30 -5.95 -17.04
C LEU A 244 30.94 -4.81 -16.24
N LEU A 245 31.75 -3.96 -16.88
CA LEU A 245 32.33 -2.78 -16.22
C LEU A 245 31.25 -1.77 -15.79
N LEU A 246 30.28 -1.46 -16.66
CA LEU A 246 29.18 -0.55 -16.32
C LEU A 246 28.32 -1.09 -15.18
N GLN A 247 28.04 -2.41 -15.18
CA GLN A 247 27.33 -3.05 -14.08
C GLN A 247 28.08 -2.93 -12.75
N ARG A 248 29.41 -3.06 -12.76
CA ARG A 248 30.24 -2.87 -11.56
C ARG A 248 30.26 -1.43 -11.06
N PHE A 249 30.07 -0.45 -11.95
CA PHE A 249 29.95 0.96 -11.57
C PHE A 249 28.57 1.34 -11.02
N VAL A 250 27.49 0.73 -11.53
CA VAL A 250 26.09 1.12 -11.21
C VAL A 250 25.44 0.22 -10.15
N GLY A 251 25.86 -1.04 -10.02
CA GLY A 251 25.27 -2.05 -9.12
C GLY A 251 24.44 -3.13 -9.85
N ALA A 252 24.08 -4.19 -9.14
CA ALA A 252 23.36 -5.34 -9.71
C ALA A 252 21.89 -5.04 -10.05
N ASP A 253 21.29 -4.04 -9.39
CA ASP A 253 19.90 -3.66 -9.58
C ASP A 253 19.76 -2.71 -10.78
N GLY A 254 19.07 -3.19 -11.83
CA GLY A 254 18.53 -2.32 -12.88
C GLY A 254 19.36 -2.12 -14.16
N THR A 255 20.12 -3.12 -14.66
CA THR A 255 20.90 -2.91 -15.89
C THR A 255 20.79 -3.99 -16.95
N ILE A 256 20.39 -3.59 -18.17
CA ILE A 256 20.76 -4.28 -19.42
C ILE A 256 21.93 -3.50 -20.01
N CYS A 257 23.10 -4.12 -20.07
CA CYS A 257 24.28 -3.55 -20.70
C CYS A 257 24.31 -3.88 -22.18
N GLU A 258 23.91 -2.94 -23.03
CA GLU A 258 24.04 -3.13 -24.48
C GLU A 258 25.04 -2.19 -25.12
N GLN A 259 25.81 -2.75 -26.04
CA GLN A 259 26.82 -2.06 -26.82
C GLN A 259 26.21 -1.36 -28.05
N PHE A 260 26.51 -0.08 -28.20
CA PHE A 260 26.18 0.74 -29.37
C PHE A 260 27.47 1.30 -29.99
N GLY A 261 27.47 1.55 -31.30
CA GLY A 261 28.63 2.09 -32.03
C GLY A 261 29.36 1.03 -32.89
N SER A 262 30.50 1.41 -33.46
CA SER A 262 31.26 0.58 -34.41
C SER A 262 32.44 -0.13 -33.74
N GLU A 263 32.55 -1.45 -33.92
CA GLU A 263 33.71 -2.26 -33.47
C GLU A 263 34.98 -2.04 -34.33
N GLY A 264 34.90 -1.17 -35.34
CA GLY A 264 36.03 -0.82 -36.20
C GLY A 264 37.20 -0.18 -35.44
N GLN A 265 38.35 -0.17 -36.08
CA GLN A 265 39.54 0.52 -35.59
C GLN A 265 39.99 1.53 -36.66
N PRO A 266 39.66 2.84 -36.52
CA PRO A 266 39.06 3.53 -35.36
C PRO A 266 37.57 3.22 -35.10
N GLY A 267 37.13 3.31 -33.85
CA GLY A 267 35.74 3.04 -33.44
C GLY A 267 35.47 3.38 -31.97
N CYS A 268 34.19 3.42 -31.56
CA CYS A 268 33.80 3.60 -30.17
C CYS A 268 32.58 2.76 -29.84
N SER A 269 32.64 2.10 -28.69
CA SER A 269 31.57 1.33 -28.08
C SER A 269 31.00 2.10 -26.90
N VAL A 270 29.67 2.20 -26.85
CA VAL A 270 28.90 2.91 -25.82
C VAL A 270 27.97 1.94 -25.13
N TRP A 271 27.97 1.96 -23.79
CA TRP A 271 27.03 1.23 -22.94
C TRP A 271 26.20 2.21 -22.11
N LEU A 272 24.92 1.88 -21.90
CA LEU A 272 23.95 2.74 -21.22
C LEU A 272 23.23 1.95 -20.12
N ALA A 273 22.95 2.62 -18.99
CA ALA A 273 22.17 2.08 -17.89
C ALA A 273 21.17 3.12 -17.34
N LEU A 274 20.08 2.66 -16.71
CA LEU A 274 19.17 3.53 -15.98
C LEU A 274 19.82 3.92 -14.64
N LYS A 275 19.77 5.20 -14.33
CA LYS A 275 20.41 5.75 -13.14
C LYS A 275 19.43 5.81 -11.97
N HIS A 276 19.82 5.26 -10.82
CA HIS A 276 19.03 5.29 -9.58
C HIS A 276 19.52 6.32 -8.55
N ASN A 277 20.70 6.93 -8.73
CA ASN A 277 21.30 7.89 -7.80
C ASN A 277 21.55 9.28 -8.43
N SER A 278 22.03 10.25 -7.65
CA SER A 278 22.19 11.66 -8.07
C SER A 278 23.60 12.04 -8.55
N ARG A 279 24.58 11.11 -8.60
CA ARG A 279 26.01 11.42 -8.83
C ARG A 279 26.43 11.34 -10.32
N GLN A 280 27.64 11.77 -10.67
CA GLN A 280 28.07 11.82 -12.08
C GLN A 280 28.56 10.45 -12.58
N ASP A 281 27.85 9.89 -13.58
CA ASP A 281 28.04 8.51 -14.07
C ASP A 281 28.41 8.45 -15.56
N TYR A 282 29.35 9.29 -15.97
CA TYR A 282 29.93 9.28 -17.33
C TYR A 282 31.40 8.85 -17.25
N TRP A 283 31.70 7.69 -17.84
CA TRP A 283 33.07 7.15 -17.89
C TRP A 283 33.54 7.06 -19.33
N GLY A 284 34.75 7.58 -19.59
CA GLY A 284 35.34 7.58 -20.93
C GLY A 284 36.70 6.90 -20.92
N PHE A 285 36.97 6.07 -21.92
CA PHE A 285 38.27 5.42 -22.12
C PHE A 285 38.72 5.60 -23.57
N VAL A 286 39.94 6.10 -23.77
CA VAL A 286 40.54 6.31 -25.10
C VAL A 286 41.85 5.56 -25.19
N ASN A 287 41.95 4.58 -26.08
CA ASN A 287 43.16 3.75 -26.25
C ASN A 287 43.67 3.14 -24.93
N GLY A 288 42.76 2.77 -24.02
CA GLY A 288 43.10 2.21 -22.71
C GLY A 288 43.37 3.24 -21.62
N ILE A 289 43.38 4.54 -21.93
CA ILE A 289 43.55 5.63 -20.96
C ILE A 289 42.19 6.11 -20.46
N ARG A 290 42.04 6.31 -19.15
CA ARG A 290 40.83 6.87 -18.55
C ARG A 290 40.73 8.38 -18.80
N CYS A 291 39.64 8.79 -19.43
CA CYS A 291 39.36 10.13 -19.93
C CYS A 291 37.91 10.52 -19.60
N ASP A 292 37.62 10.82 -18.34
CA ASP A 292 36.26 11.13 -17.90
C ASP A 292 35.78 12.51 -18.40
N GLY A 293 36.69 13.36 -18.87
CA GLY A 293 36.41 14.69 -19.44
C GLY A 293 36.78 14.84 -20.92
N GLY A 294 36.21 15.87 -21.55
CA GLY A 294 36.63 16.34 -22.88
C GLY A 294 35.64 16.04 -24.01
N THR A 295 36.17 16.00 -25.24
CA THR A 295 35.38 16.03 -26.47
C THR A 295 34.57 14.75 -26.71
N LEU A 296 35.05 13.57 -26.30
CA LEU A 296 34.35 12.29 -26.48
C LEU A 296 33.00 12.23 -25.75
N ASN A 297 33.01 12.41 -24.42
CA ASN A 297 31.80 12.34 -23.60
C ASN A 297 30.79 13.43 -23.98
N THR A 298 31.29 14.61 -24.37
CA THR A 298 30.45 15.71 -24.86
C THR A 298 29.75 15.33 -26.17
N HIS A 299 30.49 14.78 -27.13
CA HIS A 299 29.96 14.39 -28.44
C HIS A 299 28.91 13.28 -28.34
N VAL A 300 29.17 12.22 -27.56
CA VAL A 300 28.23 11.12 -27.34
C VAL A 300 26.94 11.62 -26.69
N ARG A 301 27.06 12.50 -25.68
CA ARG A 301 25.91 13.09 -24.98
C ARG A 301 25.02 13.92 -25.91
N GLU A 302 25.61 14.77 -26.74
CA GLU A 302 24.86 15.62 -27.66
C GLU A 302 24.10 14.81 -28.71
N LYS A 303 24.72 13.76 -29.26
CA LYS A 303 24.05 12.85 -30.19
C LYS A 303 22.91 12.07 -29.54
N LEU A 304 23.14 11.53 -28.33
CA LEU A 304 22.12 10.80 -27.58
C LEU A 304 20.93 11.70 -27.24
N LEU A 305 21.20 12.95 -26.81
CA LEU A 305 20.18 13.95 -26.54
C LEU A 305 19.35 14.25 -27.78
N LYS A 306 19.98 14.45 -28.93
CA LYS A 306 19.28 14.79 -30.17
C LYS A 306 18.29 13.68 -30.57
N VAL A 307 18.73 12.42 -30.55
CA VAL A 307 17.91 11.25 -30.91
C VAL A 307 16.73 11.08 -29.94
N LEU A 308 16.97 11.21 -28.64
CA LEU A 308 15.92 11.10 -27.62
C LEU A 308 14.94 12.27 -27.64
N ALA A 309 15.44 13.50 -27.76
CA ALA A 309 14.61 14.70 -27.78
C ALA A 309 13.67 14.73 -28.99
N GLU A 310 14.15 14.36 -30.18
CA GLU A 310 13.30 14.26 -31.37
C GLU A 310 12.21 13.18 -31.21
N HIS A 311 12.55 12.02 -30.65
CA HIS A 311 11.58 10.94 -30.42
C HIS A 311 10.51 11.32 -29.38
N ILE A 312 10.94 11.85 -28.23
CA ILE A 312 10.05 12.23 -27.13
C ILE A 312 9.15 13.40 -27.54
N LYS A 313 9.69 14.40 -28.25
CA LYS A 313 8.88 15.52 -28.76
C LYS A 313 7.82 15.04 -29.76
N LYS A 314 8.14 14.06 -30.62
CA LYS A 314 7.20 13.52 -31.62
C LYS A 314 6.11 12.64 -31.00
N LYS A 315 6.45 11.80 -30.01
CA LYS A 315 5.53 10.80 -29.43
C LYS A 315 4.79 11.29 -28.19
N HIS A 316 5.44 12.11 -27.35
CA HIS A 316 4.92 12.55 -26.05
C HIS A 316 4.70 14.06 -25.97
N HIS A 317 5.07 14.84 -27.01
CA HIS A 317 4.94 16.30 -27.04
C HIS A 317 5.68 17.04 -25.92
N VAL A 318 6.70 16.42 -25.31
CA VAL A 318 7.51 16.99 -24.22
C VAL A 318 8.88 17.45 -24.75
N VAL A 319 9.38 18.59 -24.27
CA VAL A 319 10.71 19.11 -24.64
C VAL A 319 11.76 18.65 -23.62
N VAL A 320 12.74 17.86 -24.08
CA VAL A 320 13.80 17.32 -23.23
C VAL A 320 14.97 18.29 -23.11
N LYS A 321 15.39 18.59 -21.88
CA LYS A 321 16.56 19.42 -21.58
C LYS A 321 17.82 18.54 -21.41
N PRO A 322 19.01 19.03 -21.82
CA PRO A 322 20.27 18.30 -21.68
C PRO A 322 20.58 17.81 -20.26
N GLN A 323 20.17 18.59 -19.24
CA GLN A 323 20.42 18.26 -17.85
C GLN A 323 19.67 17.01 -17.40
N THR A 324 18.46 16.77 -17.90
CA THR A 324 17.64 15.61 -17.51
C THR A 324 18.27 14.29 -17.90
N LEU A 325 18.95 14.23 -19.05
CA LEU A 325 19.68 13.04 -19.44
C LEU A 325 20.79 12.68 -18.45
N LYS A 326 21.52 13.67 -17.93
CA LYS A 326 22.58 13.45 -16.93
C LYS A 326 22.02 12.88 -15.61
N ASP A 327 20.77 13.22 -15.31
CA ASP A 327 20.14 12.82 -14.06
C ASP A 327 19.44 11.45 -14.15
N VAL A 328 19.33 10.86 -15.35
CA VAL A 328 18.55 9.62 -15.62
C VAL A 328 19.39 8.51 -16.25
N ILE A 329 20.49 8.83 -16.95
CA ILE A 329 21.28 7.85 -17.70
C ILE A 329 22.73 7.83 -17.21
N ALA A 330 23.24 6.62 -16.95
CA ALA A 330 24.67 6.35 -16.79
C ALA A 330 25.26 5.89 -18.13
N VAL A 331 26.46 6.37 -18.47
CA VAL A 331 27.09 6.16 -19.79
C VAL A 331 28.55 5.74 -19.64
N LEU A 332 28.91 4.63 -20.28
CA LEU A 332 30.31 4.20 -20.44
C LEU A 332 30.69 4.26 -21.93
N CYS A 333 31.80 4.90 -22.24
CA CYS A 333 32.36 5.02 -23.59
C CYS A 333 33.77 4.43 -23.63
N ILE A 334 34.00 3.43 -24.49
CA ILE A 334 35.34 2.90 -24.78
C ILE A 334 35.64 3.16 -26.25
N ALA A 335 36.63 4.00 -26.53
CA ALA A 335 36.98 4.48 -27.86
C ALA A 335 38.43 4.10 -28.24
N ARG A 336 38.62 3.79 -29.53
CA ARG A 336 39.91 3.65 -30.19
C ARG A 336 40.05 4.77 -31.20
N ILE A 337 40.92 5.73 -30.90
CA ILE A 337 41.09 6.98 -31.66
C ILE A 337 42.50 7.00 -32.24
N GLY A 338 42.61 7.34 -33.52
CA GLY A 338 43.89 7.58 -34.17
C GLY A 338 44.53 8.88 -33.69
N ASN A 339 45.79 8.80 -33.25
CA ASN A 339 46.62 9.94 -32.84
C ASN A 339 45.91 10.91 -31.87
N PRO A 340 45.43 10.44 -30.69
CA PRO A 340 44.64 11.26 -29.78
C PRO A 340 45.47 12.40 -29.15
N CYS A 341 44.84 13.57 -28.97
CA CYS A 341 45.42 14.74 -28.32
C CYS A 341 44.75 14.98 -26.95
N PHE A 342 45.56 15.31 -25.94
CA PHE A 342 45.10 15.60 -24.58
C PHE A 342 45.56 16.99 -24.14
N THR A 343 44.86 17.58 -23.17
CA THR A 343 45.22 18.91 -22.64
C THR A 343 46.52 18.93 -21.84
N SER A 344 46.90 17.79 -21.26
CA SER A 344 48.11 17.62 -20.48
C SER A 344 48.66 16.19 -20.56
N GLN A 345 49.87 15.98 -20.05
CA GLN A 345 50.50 14.65 -19.98
C GLN A 345 49.78 13.69 -19.03
N ALA A 346 48.95 14.19 -18.11
CA ALA A 346 48.09 13.35 -17.29
C ALA A 346 47.06 12.57 -18.13
N LYS A 347 46.74 13.06 -19.34
CA LYS A 347 45.81 12.46 -20.31
C LYS A 347 44.38 12.25 -19.78
N THR A 348 43.93 13.10 -18.86
CA THR A 348 42.62 13.01 -18.21
C THR A 348 41.49 13.68 -19.03
N VAL A 349 41.83 14.64 -19.90
CA VAL A 349 40.86 15.38 -20.73
C VAL A 349 41.26 15.30 -22.21
N LEU A 350 40.38 14.71 -23.02
CA LEU A 350 40.57 14.61 -24.47
C LEU A 350 40.31 15.96 -25.15
N SER A 351 41.26 16.40 -25.99
CA SER A 351 41.19 17.64 -26.78
C SER A 351 41.10 17.42 -28.30
N THR A 352 41.14 16.16 -28.76
CA THR A 352 40.94 15.78 -30.16
C THR A 352 39.63 16.37 -30.70
N THR A 353 39.67 16.95 -31.91
CA THR A 353 38.53 17.68 -32.47
C THR A 353 37.33 16.77 -32.77
N SER A 354 36.11 17.31 -32.66
CA SER A 354 34.87 16.57 -32.95
C SER A 354 34.80 15.99 -34.37
N LYS A 355 35.50 16.60 -35.35
CA LYS A 355 35.62 16.08 -36.72
C LYS A 355 36.42 14.78 -36.76
N GLN A 356 37.52 14.72 -36.03
CA GLN A 356 38.37 13.52 -35.96
C GLN A 356 37.70 12.38 -35.19
N ILE A 357 36.78 12.67 -34.28
CA ILE A 357 35.99 11.66 -33.56
C ILE A 357 34.57 11.50 -34.12
N ALA A 358 34.28 12.00 -35.33
CA ALA A 358 32.94 11.94 -35.92
C ALA A 358 32.47 10.50 -36.15
N PHE A 359 33.42 9.57 -36.37
CA PHE A 359 33.18 8.13 -36.46
C PHE A 359 32.66 7.52 -35.17
N ALA A 360 32.82 8.20 -34.03
CA ALA A 360 32.69 7.56 -32.73
C ALA A 360 31.30 6.97 -32.50
N VAL A 361 30.21 7.63 -32.88
CA VAL A 361 28.88 7.02 -32.71
C VAL A 361 27.87 7.59 -33.70
N ASP A 362 27.18 6.72 -34.44
CA ASP A 362 25.84 7.01 -34.97
C ASP A 362 24.85 6.08 -34.27
N PHE A 363 23.77 6.63 -33.73
CA PHE A 363 22.82 5.87 -32.92
C PHE A 363 21.69 5.33 -33.81
N PRO A 364 21.61 4.01 -34.04
CA PRO A 364 20.58 3.46 -34.92
C PRO A 364 19.20 3.58 -34.25
N ALA A 365 18.14 3.72 -35.05
CA ALA A 365 16.76 3.87 -34.55
C ALA A 365 16.32 2.78 -33.55
N ARG A 366 16.90 1.57 -33.63
CA ARG A 366 16.69 0.47 -32.69
C ARG A 366 17.06 0.81 -31.23
N ILE A 367 17.88 1.83 -30.97
CA ILE A 367 18.21 2.26 -29.61
C ILE A 367 16.96 2.73 -28.84
N LEU A 368 16.01 3.37 -29.53
CA LEU A 368 14.83 3.96 -28.92
C LEU A 368 13.89 2.91 -28.32
N SER A 369 13.69 1.79 -29.03
CA SER A 369 12.84 0.69 -28.53
C SER A 369 13.45 0.05 -27.28
N LYS A 370 14.78 0.01 -27.18
CA LYS A 370 15.49 -0.55 -26.04
C LYS A 370 15.51 0.41 -24.84
N LEU A 371 15.74 1.71 -25.07
CA LEU A 371 15.62 2.74 -24.03
C LEU A 371 14.20 2.83 -23.45
N HIS A 372 13.18 2.55 -24.27
CA HIS A 372 11.80 2.47 -23.79
C HIS A 372 11.56 1.24 -22.91
N LYS A 373 12.12 0.06 -23.26
CA LYS A 373 12.05 -1.13 -22.40
C LYS A 373 12.80 -0.95 -21.07
N LEU A 374 13.83 -0.10 -21.07
CA LEU A 374 14.61 0.27 -19.90
C LEU A 374 13.92 1.29 -18.98
N GLY A 375 12.74 1.81 -19.34
CA GLY A 375 12.05 2.85 -18.56
C GLY A 375 12.72 4.23 -18.61
N VAL A 376 13.81 4.40 -19.35
CA VAL A 376 14.54 5.68 -19.50
C VAL A 376 13.64 6.75 -20.12
N VAL A 377 12.89 6.38 -21.17
CA VAL A 377 11.98 7.31 -21.85
C VAL A 377 10.87 7.78 -20.91
N ASP A 378 10.27 6.84 -20.18
CA ASP A 378 9.18 7.13 -19.25
C ASP A 378 9.65 8.02 -18.09
N GLU A 379 10.85 7.76 -17.56
CA GLU A 379 11.45 8.56 -16.49
C GLU A 379 11.84 9.98 -16.96
N ILE A 380 12.38 10.13 -18.17
CA ILE A 380 12.66 11.46 -18.77
C ILE A 380 11.36 12.24 -18.96
N VAL A 381 10.33 11.60 -19.55
CA VAL A 381 9.01 12.23 -19.75
C VAL A 381 8.42 12.65 -18.41
N ARG A 382 8.47 11.78 -17.41
CA ARG A 382 7.99 12.07 -16.05
C ARG A 382 8.68 13.29 -15.46
N ARG A 383 10.00 13.36 -15.49
CA ARG A 383 10.77 14.49 -14.92
C ARG A 383 10.56 15.80 -15.66
N GLU A 384 10.51 15.79 -16.99
CA GLU A 384 10.25 17.02 -17.75
C GLU A 384 8.82 17.51 -17.58
N THR A 385 7.85 16.59 -17.60
CA THR A 385 6.45 16.93 -17.31
C THR A 385 6.31 17.54 -15.91
N GLN A 386 7.01 16.98 -14.91
CA GLN A 386 7.08 17.54 -13.55
C GLN A 386 7.72 18.94 -13.52
N ARG A 387 8.79 19.18 -14.29
CA ARG A 387 9.45 20.50 -14.39
C ARG A 387 8.58 21.54 -15.09
N GLU A 388 7.92 21.18 -16.19
CA GLU A 388 7.01 22.07 -16.92
C GLU A 388 5.82 22.46 -16.03
N LEU A 389 5.20 21.48 -15.35
CA LEU A 389 4.11 21.71 -14.41
C LEU A 389 4.55 22.54 -13.20
N SER A 390 5.68 22.23 -12.56
CA SER A 390 6.20 23.06 -11.45
C SER A 390 6.55 24.49 -11.89
N SER A 391 7.07 24.68 -13.11
CA SER A 391 7.39 26.01 -13.65
C SER A 391 6.15 26.85 -13.95
N SER A 392 5.09 26.24 -14.50
CA SER A 392 3.80 26.91 -14.72
C SER A 392 3.10 27.25 -13.40
N LEU A 393 3.25 26.39 -12.39
CA LEU A 393 2.70 26.58 -11.05
C LEU A 393 3.43 27.58 -10.17
N LYS A 394 4.70 27.96 -10.46
CA LYS A 394 5.37 29.06 -9.75
C LYS A 394 4.54 30.35 -9.74
N LYS A 395 3.69 30.56 -10.76
CA LYS A 395 2.79 31.72 -10.86
C LYS A 395 1.52 31.60 -10.01
N THR A 396 1.13 30.39 -9.61
CA THR A 396 -0.17 30.07 -8.97
C THR A 396 -0.02 29.62 -7.51
N LEU A 397 1.05 28.89 -7.18
CA LEU A 397 1.32 28.34 -5.85
C LEU A 397 2.28 29.20 -5.00
N VAL A 398 3.12 30.03 -5.61
CA VAL A 398 3.93 31.00 -4.84
C VAL A 398 3.08 32.26 -4.64
N PRO A 399 2.70 32.60 -3.40
CA PRO A 399 1.85 33.75 -3.17
C PRO A 399 2.56 35.04 -3.61
N LYS A 400 1.89 35.86 -4.42
CA LYS A 400 2.33 37.23 -4.76
C LYS A 400 2.30 38.17 -3.55
N SER A 401 1.47 37.83 -2.56
CA SER A 401 1.35 38.53 -1.27
C SER A 401 2.31 37.95 -0.24
N ARG A 402 2.78 38.79 0.68
CA ARG A 402 3.56 38.36 1.84
C ARG A 402 2.73 37.48 2.80
N GLU A 403 1.41 37.54 2.77
CA GLU A 403 0.53 36.73 3.63
C GLU A 403 -0.11 35.54 2.89
N VAL A 404 -0.14 34.39 3.56
CA VAL A 404 -0.83 33.18 3.08
C VAL A 404 -2.25 33.22 3.64
N LEU A 405 -3.18 33.70 2.82
CA LEU A 405 -4.61 33.75 3.15
C LEU A 405 -5.27 32.46 2.67
N ILE A 406 -5.27 31.45 3.55
CA ILE A 406 -5.98 30.18 3.34
C ILE A 406 -6.96 30.05 4.50
N ASP A 407 -8.20 29.69 4.17
CA ASP A 407 -9.25 29.51 5.17
C ASP A 407 -8.82 28.49 6.24
N LYS A 408 -9.08 28.82 7.52
CA LYS A 408 -8.74 28.02 8.70
C LYS A 408 -7.25 27.69 8.90
N TYR A 409 -6.33 28.29 8.15
CA TYR A 409 -4.90 28.15 8.41
C TYR A 409 -4.44 29.10 9.52
N ASP A 410 -3.81 28.56 10.57
CA ASP A 410 -3.20 29.33 11.64
C ASP A 410 -1.67 29.28 11.48
N ALA A 411 -1.03 30.39 11.10
CA ALA A 411 0.41 30.43 10.87
C ALA A 411 1.24 30.49 12.17
N ALA A 412 2.39 29.83 12.21
CA ALA A 412 3.40 30.06 13.25
C ALA A 412 4.01 31.47 13.12
N LEU A 413 4.19 32.17 14.24
CA LEU A 413 4.67 33.55 14.22
C LEU A 413 6.13 33.67 13.72
N ARG A 414 6.97 32.67 14.01
CA ARG A 414 8.39 32.63 13.62
C ARG A 414 8.65 31.92 12.29
N SER A 415 7.62 31.47 11.57
CA SER A 415 7.76 30.67 10.34
C SER A 415 8.56 31.36 9.20
N ARG A 416 8.82 32.67 9.32
CA ARG A 416 9.60 33.46 8.35
C ARG A 416 11.03 33.71 8.80
N HIS A 417 11.25 33.77 10.11
CA HIS A 417 12.54 34.14 10.71
C HIS A 417 13.35 32.89 11.08
N ASP A 418 12.66 31.85 11.54
CA ASP A 418 13.25 30.57 11.90
C ASP A 418 12.39 29.41 11.37
N PRO A 419 12.38 29.19 10.04
CA PRO A 419 11.60 28.10 9.45
C PRO A 419 12.04 26.73 9.96
N ALA A 420 13.35 26.54 10.22
CA ALA A 420 13.93 25.25 10.61
C ALA A 420 13.38 24.73 11.96
N SER A 421 13.13 25.63 12.91
CA SER A 421 12.53 25.27 14.21
C SER A 421 11.00 25.16 14.17
N CYS A 422 10.34 25.63 13.10
CA CYS A 422 8.88 25.64 13.02
C CYS A 422 8.30 24.30 12.52
N THR A 423 7.17 23.90 13.11
CA THR A 423 6.41 22.70 12.74
C THR A 423 5.02 23.08 12.23
N LEU A 424 4.62 22.54 11.07
CA LEU A 424 3.22 22.61 10.59
C LEU A 424 2.47 21.37 11.08
N ILE A 425 1.38 21.57 11.82
CA ILE A 425 0.50 20.50 12.29
C ILE A 425 -0.69 20.38 11.33
N LEU A 426 -0.79 19.24 10.64
CA LEU A 426 -1.94 18.88 9.81
C LEU A 426 -2.93 18.09 10.66
N THR A 427 -4.18 18.54 10.72
CA THR A 427 -5.19 17.95 11.62
C THR A 427 -6.35 17.28 10.86
N GLU A 428 -6.90 16.21 11.42
CA GLU A 428 -8.11 15.55 10.94
C GLU A 428 -9.35 16.41 11.26
N GLY A 429 -9.69 17.31 10.34
CA GLY A 429 -10.83 18.21 10.49
C GLY A 429 -10.69 19.25 11.61
N ASP A 430 -11.81 19.91 11.91
CA ASP A 430 -11.86 21.04 12.85
C ASP A 430 -11.78 20.60 14.32
N SER A 431 -12.28 19.40 14.65
CA SER A 431 -12.23 18.85 16.01
C SER A 431 -10.79 18.63 16.48
N ALA A 432 -9.96 18.00 15.65
CA ALA A 432 -8.54 17.84 15.91
C ALA A 432 -7.81 19.19 15.94
N LYS A 433 -8.19 20.16 15.09
CA LYS A 433 -7.66 21.53 15.18
C LYS A 433 -7.91 22.16 16.54
N ALA A 434 -9.13 22.03 17.08
CA ALA A 434 -9.48 22.59 18.39
C ALA A 434 -8.62 21.98 19.51
N PHE A 435 -8.37 20.66 19.46
CA PHE A 435 -7.47 19.97 20.37
C PHE A 435 -6.05 20.54 20.30
N VAL A 436 -5.49 20.69 19.09
CA VAL A 436 -4.16 21.27 18.90
C VAL A 436 -4.09 22.70 19.40
N VAL A 437 -5.05 23.56 19.07
CA VAL A 437 -5.08 24.96 19.52
C VAL A 437 -5.14 25.07 21.06
N ALA A 438 -5.90 24.18 21.72
CA ALA A 438 -5.91 24.10 23.18
C ALA A 438 -4.54 23.69 23.75
N GLY A 439 -3.87 22.72 23.11
CA GLY A 439 -2.52 22.29 23.47
C GLY A 439 -1.46 23.37 23.28
N LEU A 440 -1.52 24.13 22.18
CA LEU A 440 -0.62 25.26 21.90
C LEU A 440 -0.69 26.36 22.96
N SER A 441 -1.75 26.43 23.76
CA SER A 441 -1.81 27.36 24.90
C SER A 441 -0.79 27.03 26.00
N ALA A 442 -0.22 25.82 26.03
CA ALA A 442 0.82 25.42 26.98
C ALA A 442 2.25 25.73 26.48
N ILE A 443 2.50 25.65 25.18
CA ILE A 443 3.86 25.75 24.60
C ILE A 443 4.09 26.99 23.72
N GLY A 444 3.03 27.76 23.45
CA GLY A 444 3.08 28.97 22.62
C GLY A 444 2.84 28.73 21.13
N ARG A 445 2.55 29.82 20.40
CA ARG A 445 2.24 29.80 18.94
C ARG A 445 3.41 30.20 18.06
N ASP A 446 4.57 30.48 18.66
CA ASP A 446 5.74 31.02 17.95
C ASP A 446 6.24 30.06 16.87
N TYR A 447 6.29 28.77 17.18
CA TYR A 447 6.93 27.75 16.35
C TYR A 447 5.94 26.76 15.71
N PHE A 448 4.64 26.88 15.97
CA PHE A 448 3.65 25.88 15.54
C PHE A 448 2.54 26.50 14.69
N GLY A 449 2.43 26.03 13.45
CA GLY A 449 1.32 26.34 12.55
C GLY A 449 0.32 25.19 12.55
N VAL A 450 -0.95 25.47 12.25
CA VAL A 450 -2.02 24.45 12.26
C VAL A 450 -2.90 24.60 11.01
N PHE A 451 -3.19 23.47 10.34
CA PHE A 451 -4.08 23.44 9.18
C PHE A 451 -5.00 22.19 9.21
N PRO A 452 -6.34 22.37 9.23
CA PRO A 452 -7.28 21.26 9.21
C PRO A 452 -7.55 20.77 7.79
N LEU A 453 -7.46 19.46 7.58
CA LEU A 453 -7.75 18.81 6.31
C LEU A 453 -9.25 18.62 6.10
N LYS A 454 -9.70 18.76 4.84
CA LYS A 454 -11.08 18.46 4.45
C LYS A 454 -11.24 16.99 4.05
N GLY A 455 -11.54 16.15 5.03
CA GLY A 455 -11.80 14.72 4.82
C GLY A 455 -10.54 13.91 4.51
N VAL A 456 -10.72 12.75 3.90
CA VAL A 456 -9.63 11.80 3.58
C VAL A 456 -8.78 12.35 2.42
N PRO A 457 -7.44 12.46 2.57
CA PRO A 457 -6.56 12.93 1.50
C PRO A 457 -6.65 12.07 0.22
N LEU A 458 -6.41 12.69 -0.93
CA LEU A 458 -6.35 11.97 -2.20
C LEU A 458 -5.15 11.02 -2.21
N ASN A 459 -5.37 9.73 -2.52
CA ASN A 459 -4.27 8.81 -2.85
C ASN A 459 -3.56 9.30 -4.12
N VAL A 460 -2.27 9.62 -4.01
CA VAL A 460 -1.48 10.23 -5.09
C VAL A 460 -0.78 9.22 -5.99
N THR A 461 -0.76 7.94 -5.62
CA THR A 461 -0.12 6.88 -6.40
C THR A 461 -0.81 6.76 -7.76
N ASN A 462 -0.01 6.76 -8.84
CA ASN A 462 -0.49 6.67 -10.23
C ASN A 462 -1.50 7.77 -10.65
N VAL A 463 -1.63 8.85 -9.88
CA VAL A 463 -2.46 9.99 -10.25
C VAL A 463 -1.73 10.88 -11.25
N PRO A 464 -2.33 11.23 -12.40
CA PRO A 464 -1.74 12.18 -13.32
C PRO A 464 -1.42 13.51 -12.63
N THR A 465 -0.22 14.05 -12.87
CA THR A 465 0.26 15.28 -12.21
C THR A 465 -0.71 16.44 -12.28
N LYS A 466 -1.44 16.61 -13.40
CA LYS A 466 -2.47 17.64 -13.54
C LYS A 466 -3.57 17.52 -12.47
N LYS A 467 -4.13 16.31 -12.28
CA LYS A 467 -5.20 16.04 -11.30
C LYS A 467 -4.71 16.21 -9.86
N LEU A 468 -3.46 15.84 -9.59
CA LEU A 468 -2.82 16.03 -8.29
C LEU A 468 -2.78 17.52 -7.91
N LEU A 469 -2.43 18.39 -8.87
CA LEU A 469 -2.24 19.83 -8.65
C LEU A 469 -3.56 20.62 -8.67
N GLU A 470 -4.58 20.12 -9.35
CA GLU A 470 -5.94 20.67 -9.32
C GLU A 470 -6.66 20.40 -7.99
N ASN A 471 -6.16 19.46 -7.18
CA ASN A 471 -6.71 19.19 -5.86
C ASN A 471 -6.43 20.37 -4.90
N ALA A 472 -7.51 21.05 -4.48
CA ALA A 472 -7.42 22.26 -3.66
C ALA A 472 -6.72 22.04 -2.30
N GLU A 473 -6.94 20.90 -1.64
CA GLU A 473 -6.31 20.60 -0.35
C GLU A 473 -4.81 20.39 -0.49
N ILE A 474 -4.38 19.62 -1.49
CA ILE A 474 -2.95 19.42 -1.80
C ILE A 474 -2.30 20.75 -2.15
N ALA A 475 -2.95 21.56 -3.01
CA ALA A 475 -2.46 22.88 -3.37
C ALA A 475 -2.32 23.80 -2.13
N ASN A 476 -3.28 23.75 -1.19
CA ASN A 476 -3.21 24.51 0.06
C ASN A 476 -2.03 24.07 0.93
N ILE A 477 -1.79 22.76 1.09
CA ILE A 477 -0.64 22.24 1.86
C ILE A 477 0.68 22.78 1.30
N PHE A 478 0.89 22.70 -0.02
CA PHE A 478 2.11 23.21 -0.66
C PHE A 478 2.26 24.72 -0.57
N ARG A 479 1.14 25.47 -0.65
CA ARG A 479 1.14 26.93 -0.43
C ARG A 479 1.51 27.30 1.00
N ILE A 480 1.03 26.56 1.99
CA ILE A 480 1.35 26.76 3.41
C ILE A 480 2.83 26.44 3.66
N LEU A 481 3.30 25.30 3.17
CA LEU A 481 4.70 24.90 3.28
C LEU A 481 5.65 25.84 2.52
N ASN A 482 5.13 26.67 1.61
CA ASN A 482 5.92 27.47 0.68
C ASN A 482 6.90 26.60 -0.13
N ALA A 483 6.42 25.42 -0.55
CA ALA A 483 7.20 24.47 -1.32
C ALA A 483 6.53 24.21 -2.67
N GLN A 484 7.36 24.03 -3.69
CA GLN A 484 6.90 23.44 -4.94
C GLN A 484 7.00 21.92 -4.83
N PRO A 485 6.04 21.16 -5.38
CA PRO A 485 6.23 19.72 -5.57
C PRO A 485 7.55 19.44 -6.31
N TRP A 486 8.26 18.43 -5.81
CA TRP A 486 9.59 17.96 -6.21
C TRP A 486 10.73 18.97 -6.03
N SER A 487 10.54 20.01 -5.21
CA SER A 487 11.62 20.92 -4.83
C SER A 487 12.56 20.33 -3.78
N ASP A 488 13.74 20.92 -3.66
CA ASP A 488 14.75 20.64 -2.63
C ASP A 488 14.37 21.16 -1.23
N GLY A 489 13.25 21.89 -1.13
CA GLY A 489 12.78 22.46 0.12
C GLY A 489 13.58 23.66 0.62
N ALA A 490 14.38 24.31 -0.23
CA ALA A 490 15.17 25.50 0.16
C ALA A 490 14.31 26.67 0.64
N THR A 491 13.06 26.75 0.18
CA THR A 491 12.11 27.84 0.49
C THR A 491 11.03 27.44 1.52
N LEU A 492 11.17 26.28 2.15
CA LEU A 492 10.19 25.78 3.12
C LEU A 492 9.95 26.77 4.27
N ARG A 493 8.66 27.01 4.56
CA ARG A 493 8.18 27.81 5.69
C ARG A 493 8.24 27.05 7.03
N TYR A 494 8.25 25.72 6.96
CA TYR A 494 8.26 24.84 8.11
C TYR A 494 9.36 23.78 7.94
N GLY A 495 10.15 23.60 8.99
CA GLY A 495 11.24 22.62 9.04
C GLY A 495 10.73 21.20 9.29
N ARG A 496 9.50 21.05 9.82
CA ARG A 496 8.84 19.77 10.08
C ARG A 496 7.34 19.84 9.77
N VAL A 497 6.75 18.68 9.49
CA VAL A 497 5.30 18.48 9.36
C VAL A 497 4.87 17.42 10.36
N ALA A 498 4.02 17.79 11.30
CA ALA A 498 3.41 16.86 12.25
C ALA A 498 1.98 16.54 11.82
N ILE A 499 1.60 15.27 11.87
CA ILE A 499 0.24 14.79 11.59
C ILE A 499 -0.46 14.54 12.93
N CYS A 500 -1.63 15.13 13.13
CA CYS A 500 -2.46 14.96 14.32
C CYS A 500 -3.85 14.51 13.88
N SER A 501 -3.99 13.19 13.74
CA SER A 501 -5.25 12.50 13.44
C SER A 501 -5.78 11.81 14.69
N ASP A 502 -7.03 11.35 14.62
CA ASP A 502 -7.58 10.51 15.68
C ASP A 502 -6.77 9.21 15.81
N GLN A 503 -6.65 8.68 17.03
CA GLN A 503 -5.91 7.43 17.28
C GLN A 503 -6.79 6.21 16.95
N ASP A 504 -7.34 6.16 15.74
CA ASP A 504 -8.16 5.07 15.24
C ASP A 504 -7.65 4.56 13.87
N SER A 505 -8.40 3.64 13.27
CA SER A 505 -8.06 3.08 11.97
C SER A 505 -8.11 4.14 10.86
N ASP A 506 -9.12 5.01 10.84
CA ASP A 506 -9.29 6.00 9.75
C ASP A 506 -8.22 7.11 9.87
N GLY A 507 -7.83 7.52 11.08
CA GLY A 507 -6.70 8.42 11.32
C GLY A 507 -5.36 7.82 10.88
N SER A 508 -5.14 6.51 11.10
CA SER A 508 -3.98 5.79 10.57
C SER A 508 -3.93 5.82 9.03
N HIS A 509 -5.09 5.69 8.37
CA HIS A 509 -5.21 5.82 6.91
C HIS A 509 -4.87 7.22 6.41
N ILE A 510 -5.37 8.27 7.08
CA ILE A 510 -5.04 9.67 6.77
C ILE A 510 -3.53 9.89 6.91
N CYS A 511 -2.92 9.40 7.98
CA CYS A 511 -1.48 9.48 8.19
C CYS A 511 -0.70 8.81 7.04
N GLY A 512 -1.08 7.58 6.65
CA GLY A 512 -0.45 6.88 5.54
C GLY A 512 -0.58 7.60 4.19
N LEU A 513 -1.73 8.21 3.91
CA LEU A 513 -1.95 8.99 2.68
C LEU A 513 -1.12 10.27 2.65
N LEU A 514 -0.97 10.96 3.79
CA LEU A 514 -0.10 12.13 3.90
C LEU A 514 1.38 11.77 3.77
N ILE A 515 1.81 10.65 4.35
CA ILE A 515 3.17 10.13 4.15
C ILE A 515 3.38 9.82 2.66
N ASN A 516 2.42 9.15 2.00
CA ASN A 516 2.51 8.88 0.55
C ASN A 516 2.57 10.17 -0.28
N LEU A 517 1.77 11.18 0.07
CA LEU A 517 1.78 12.51 -0.56
C LEU A 517 3.16 13.17 -0.44
N LEU A 518 3.70 13.26 0.78
CA LEU A 518 4.98 13.92 1.05
C LEU A 518 6.16 13.15 0.45
N MET A 519 6.14 11.81 0.46
CA MET A 519 7.15 10.99 -0.20
C MET A 519 7.13 11.12 -1.72
N THR A 520 5.94 11.19 -2.30
CA THR A 520 5.78 11.34 -3.75
C THR A 520 6.16 12.74 -4.24
N CYS A 521 5.85 13.76 -3.43
CA CYS A 521 5.99 15.16 -3.83
C CYS A 521 7.20 15.87 -3.22
N LEU A 522 7.86 15.39 -2.18
CA LEU A 522 9.04 16.02 -1.57
C LEU A 522 10.18 15.01 -1.28
N PRO A 523 10.54 14.12 -2.23
CA PRO A 523 11.53 13.07 -1.98
C PRO A 523 12.90 13.62 -1.56
N SER A 524 13.34 14.73 -2.18
CA SER A 524 14.62 15.38 -1.86
C SER A 524 14.66 15.98 -0.45
N VAL A 525 13.52 16.48 0.04
CA VAL A 525 13.42 17.00 1.42
C VAL A 525 13.56 15.86 2.41
N LEU A 526 12.89 14.74 2.18
CA LEU A 526 12.94 13.58 3.08
C LEU A 526 14.32 12.91 3.09
N ALA A 527 15.04 12.94 1.96
CA ALA A 527 16.41 12.43 1.87
C ALA A 527 17.42 13.31 2.64
N THR A 528 17.26 14.64 2.60
CA THR A 528 18.19 15.59 3.25
C THR A 528 17.84 15.88 4.70
N ARG A 529 16.57 15.73 5.08
CA ARG A 529 16.04 16.00 6.42
C ARG A 529 15.36 14.74 6.96
N PRO A 530 16.12 13.77 7.49
CA PRO A 530 15.53 12.64 8.18
C PRO A 530 14.66 13.18 9.33
N LYS A 531 13.48 12.59 9.57
CA LYS A 531 12.49 13.05 10.57
C LYS A 531 11.76 14.35 10.22
N PHE A 532 11.63 14.68 8.94
CA PHE A 532 10.78 15.80 8.48
C PHE A 532 9.28 15.57 8.78
N ILE A 533 8.82 14.32 8.73
CA ILE A 533 7.43 13.94 9.03
C ILE A 533 7.37 13.39 10.45
N GLU A 534 6.42 13.90 11.23
CA GLU A 534 6.16 13.48 12.61
C GLU A 534 4.67 13.14 12.75
N ARG A 535 4.31 12.35 13.75
CA ARG A 535 2.93 12.13 14.18
C ARG A 535 2.80 12.44 15.65
N ILE A 536 1.74 13.15 16.00
CA ILE A 536 1.32 13.35 17.39
C ILE A 536 0.35 12.22 17.72
N ILE A 537 0.70 11.40 18.71
CA ILE A 537 -0.13 10.28 19.18
C ILE A 537 -0.88 10.67 20.45
N THR A 538 -2.07 10.12 20.63
CA THR A 538 -2.88 10.29 21.84
C THR A 538 -3.33 8.94 22.37
N PRO A 539 -3.53 8.78 23.69
CA PRO A 539 -4.02 7.52 24.25
C PRO A 539 -5.38 7.13 23.65
N LEU A 540 -5.53 5.86 23.27
CA LEU A 540 -6.80 5.28 22.85
C LEU A 540 -7.70 5.00 24.06
N ILE A 541 -7.10 4.49 25.15
CA ILE A 541 -7.80 4.17 26.41
C ILE A 541 -6.96 4.70 27.56
N ARG A 542 -7.61 5.29 28.57
CA ARG A 542 -6.97 5.66 29.83
C ARG A 542 -7.67 4.97 30.99
N ALA A 543 -6.90 4.22 31.77
CA ALA A 543 -7.35 3.57 33.00
C ALA A 543 -6.91 4.39 34.21
N THR A 544 -7.86 4.90 34.98
CA THR A 544 -7.59 5.72 36.18
C THR A 544 -7.97 4.94 37.45
N PRO A 545 -7.07 4.76 38.43
CA PRO A 545 -7.40 4.03 39.65
C PRO A 545 -8.48 4.77 40.46
N LYS A 546 -9.53 4.08 40.91
CA LYS A 546 -10.61 4.70 41.72
C LYS A 546 -10.14 5.15 43.11
N ARG A 547 -9.10 4.49 43.65
CA ARG A 547 -8.54 4.75 45.00
C ARG A 547 -7.37 5.74 45.01
N GLY A 548 -7.18 6.50 43.92
CA GLY A 548 -6.04 7.40 43.75
C GLY A 548 -4.77 6.67 43.30
N GLY A 549 -3.97 7.33 42.46
CA GLY A 549 -2.76 6.78 41.85
C GLY A 549 -2.54 7.29 40.42
N THR A 550 -1.51 6.79 39.75
CA THR A 550 -1.16 7.21 38.38
C THR A 550 -2.10 6.57 37.37
N ALA A 551 -2.67 7.38 36.48
CA ALA A 551 -3.47 6.87 35.36
C ALA A 551 -2.58 6.20 34.30
N LEU A 552 -2.99 5.04 33.82
CA LEU A 552 -2.32 4.29 32.76
C LEU A 552 -2.95 4.64 31.42
N SER A 553 -2.13 4.81 30.39
CA SER A 553 -2.56 5.13 29.02
C SER A 553 -2.17 4.00 28.08
N PHE A 554 -3.13 3.56 27.27
CA PHE A 554 -2.96 2.51 26.28
C PHE A 554 -3.20 3.09 24.88
N TYR A 555 -2.33 2.73 23.93
CA TYR A 555 -2.35 3.23 22.55
C TYR A 555 -2.82 2.17 21.54
N SER A 556 -3.06 0.94 22.00
CA SER A 556 -3.55 -0.17 21.18
C SER A 556 -4.53 -1.04 21.97
N ILE A 557 -5.51 -1.64 21.28
CA ILE A 557 -6.47 -2.57 21.88
C ILE A 557 -5.78 -3.83 22.46
N PRO A 558 -4.84 -4.50 21.77
CA PRO A 558 -4.19 -5.70 22.30
C PRO A 558 -3.49 -5.47 23.65
N HIS A 559 -2.74 -4.38 23.79
CA HIS A 559 -2.07 -4.06 25.07
C HIS A 559 -3.07 -3.80 26.21
N PHE A 560 -4.20 -3.16 25.90
CA PHE A 560 -5.25 -2.96 26.89
C PHE A 560 -5.92 -4.28 27.29
N GLU A 561 -6.22 -5.16 26.34
CA GLU A 561 -6.83 -6.47 26.61
C GLU A 561 -5.90 -7.38 27.43
N ASP A 562 -4.59 -7.38 27.15
CA ASP A 562 -3.63 -8.15 27.96
C ASP A 562 -3.52 -7.60 29.37
N TRP A 563 -3.54 -6.27 29.54
CA TRP A 563 -3.62 -5.66 30.87
C TRP A 563 -4.92 -6.02 31.59
N LYS A 564 -6.06 -6.02 30.89
CA LYS A 564 -7.39 -6.37 31.42
C LYS A 564 -7.44 -7.82 31.92
N LYS A 565 -6.78 -8.77 31.22
CA LYS A 565 -6.71 -10.17 31.66
C LYS A 565 -5.95 -10.36 32.98
N SER A 566 -4.97 -9.51 33.26
CA SER A 566 -4.10 -9.62 34.44
C SER A 566 -4.47 -8.69 35.60
N ASN A 567 -5.52 -7.86 35.46
CA ASN A 567 -5.89 -6.86 36.47
C ASN A 567 -7.40 -6.85 36.75
N GLU A 568 -7.77 -6.60 38.01
CA GLU A 568 -9.17 -6.42 38.41
C GLU A 568 -9.74 -5.10 37.89
N CYS A 569 -10.50 -5.14 36.81
CA CYS A 569 -11.05 -3.94 36.14
C CYS A 569 -12.00 -3.12 37.02
N GLU A 570 -12.66 -3.72 38.02
CA GLU A 570 -13.59 -3.01 38.90
C GLU A 570 -12.90 -1.91 39.75
N ALA A 571 -11.60 -2.05 40.02
CA ALA A 571 -10.80 -1.07 40.73
C ALA A 571 -10.46 0.19 39.91
N TRP A 572 -10.74 0.17 38.61
CA TRP A 572 -10.35 1.21 37.66
C TRP A 572 -11.57 1.90 37.02
N SER A 573 -11.39 3.16 36.64
CA SER A 573 -12.28 3.89 35.76
C SER A 573 -11.65 3.96 34.38
N LEU A 574 -12.33 3.36 33.39
CA LEU A 574 -11.86 3.28 32.02
C LEU A 574 -12.51 4.39 31.19
N LYS A 575 -11.70 5.15 30.45
CA LYS A 575 -12.17 6.17 29.52
C LYS A 575 -11.60 5.88 28.13
N TYR A 576 -12.49 5.71 27.15
CA TYR A 576 -12.16 5.48 25.75
C TYR A 576 -12.16 6.82 25.00
N TYR A 577 -11.12 7.06 24.20
CA TYR A 577 -10.99 8.28 23.40
C TYR A 577 -11.32 7.94 21.95
N LYS A 578 -12.58 8.22 21.55
CA LYS A 578 -13.06 7.96 20.18
C LYS A 578 -12.40 8.87 19.14
N GLY A 579 -12.19 10.14 19.49
CA GLY A 579 -11.47 11.11 18.67
C GLY A 579 -10.87 12.20 19.54
N LEU A 580 -10.02 13.03 18.95
CA LEU A 580 -9.31 14.10 19.65
C LEU A 580 -10.26 15.15 20.26
N GLY A 581 -11.47 15.29 19.71
CA GLY A 581 -12.52 16.14 20.26
C GLY A 581 -13.08 15.67 21.62
N THR A 582 -12.87 14.40 21.99
CA THR A 582 -13.31 13.85 23.28
C THR A 582 -12.36 14.21 24.43
N SER A 583 -11.13 14.61 24.10
CA SER A 583 -10.14 15.03 25.08
C SER A 583 -10.45 16.42 25.63
N SER A 584 -10.31 16.59 26.95
CA SER A 584 -10.45 17.89 27.59
C SER A 584 -9.31 18.83 27.22
N SER A 585 -9.52 20.14 27.31
CA SER A 585 -8.44 21.12 27.09
C SER A 585 -7.27 20.95 28.06
N ARG A 586 -7.50 20.38 29.25
CA ARG A 586 -6.43 20.04 30.19
C ARG A 586 -5.58 18.89 29.66
N GLU A 587 -6.20 17.80 29.21
CA GLU A 587 -5.49 16.67 28.60
C GLU A 587 -4.71 17.12 27.36
N ALA A 588 -5.28 17.99 26.53
CA ALA A 588 -4.57 18.58 25.38
C ALA A 588 -3.32 19.36 25.82
N ARG A 589 -3.43 20.20 26.85
CA ARG A 589 -2.27 20.91 27.41
C ARG A 589 -1.22 19.96 27.99
N ASP A 590 -1.63 18.89 28.66
CA ASP A 590 -0.72 17.89 29.23
C ASP A 590 0.06 17.13 28.14
N VAL A 591 -0.62 16.78 27.03
CA VAL A 591 0.00 16.15 25.85
C VAL A 591 1.03 17.07 25.22
N PHE A 592 0.70 18.35 25.00
CA PHE A 592 1.62 19.30 24.36
C PHE A 592 2.73 19.77 25.30
N ALA A 593 2.49 19.87 26.61
CA ALA A 593 3.55 20.11 27.60
C ALA A 593 4.59 18.98 27.60
N ASN A 594 4.13 17.73 27.39
CA ASN A 594 4.98 16.55 27.26
C ASN A 594 5.03 16.03 25.81
N MET A 595 5.10 16.94 24.83
CA MET A 595 4.97 16.57 23.41
C MET A 595 6.00 15.54 22.95
N GLN A 596 7.21 15.54 23.53
CA GLN A 596 8.26 14.60 23.13
C GLN A 596 7.90 13.13 23.40
N SER A 597 7.11 12.83 24.43
CA SER A 597 6.62 11.47 24.71
C SER A 597 5.36 11.10 23.94
N HIS A 598 4.77 12.06 23.21
CA HIS A 598 3.56 11.89 22.42
C HIS A 598 3.83 12.12 20.93
N LYS A 599 5.08 11.95 20.51
CA LYS A 599 5.52 12.23 19.15
C LYS A 599 6.38 11.10 18.62
N ILE A 600 6.02 10.62 17.43
CA ILE A 600 6.80 9.63 16.68
C ILE A 600 7.29 10.29 15.39
N ALA A 601 8.60 10.29 15.17
CA ALA A 601 9.18 10.78 13.92
C ALA A 601 9.36 9.64 12.90
N PHE A 602 9.04 9.90 11.63
CA PHE A 602 9.20 8.91 10.56
C PHE A 602 10.54 9.05 9.84
N THR A 603 11.18 7.91 9.58
CA THR A 603 12.36 7.81 8.71
C THR A 603 12.02 7.00 7.46
N VAL A 604 12.43 7.49 6.29
CA VAL A 604 12.24 6.79 5.01
C VAL A 604 13.35 5.75 4.86
N ASP A 605 12.99 4.48 5.01
CA ASP A 605 13.85 3.33 4.75
C ASP A 605 13.82 2.92 3.25
N GLU A 606 14.75 2.07 2.82
CA GLU A 606 14.88 1.65 1.41
C GLU A 606 13.62 0.95 0.89
N GLN A 607 12.88 0.24 1.76
CA GLN A 607 11.67 -0.49 1.39
C GLN A 607 10.41 0.37 1.41
N ALA A 608 10.49 1.61 1.91
CA ALA A 608 9.31 2.46 2.15
C ALA A 608 8.46 2.68 0.89
N ARG A 609 9.10 2.90 -0.28
CA ARG A 609 8.38 3.10 -1.55
C ARG A 609 7.67 1.81 -1.99
N ASP A 610 8.36 0.67 -1.98
CA ASP A 610 7.78 -0.62 -2.33
C ASP A 610 6.59 -0.97 -1.42
N THR A 611 6.73 -0.73 -0.11
CA THR A 611 5.65 -0.92 0.86
C THR A 611 4.46 0.00 0.57
N LEU A 612 4.67 1.29 0.33
CA LEU A 612 3.58 2.21 -0.04
C LEU A 612 2.88 1.78 -1.34
N ASP A 613 3.62 1.31 -2.34
CA ASP A 613 3.05 0.81 -3.59
C ASP A 613 2.18 -0.42 -3.35
N LYS A 614 2.58 -1.36 -2.49
CA LYS A 614 1.73 -2.49 -2.09
C LYS A 614 0.39 -2.04 -1.49
N PHE A 615 0.38 -0.95 -0.72
CA PHE A 615 -0.84 -0.46 -0.08
C PHE A 615 -1.70 0.43 -0.99
N TYR A 616 -1.10 1.23 -1.88
CA TYR A 616 -1.79 2.31 -2.60
C TYR A 616 -1.78 2.19 -4.12
N ASP A 617 -0.99 1.29 -4.72
CA ASP A 617 -1.00 1.04 -6.16
C ASP A 617 -2.06 -0.02 -6.52
N ASP A 618 -3.03 0.37 -7.34
CA ASP A 618 -4.09 -0.53 -7.81
C ASP A 618 -3.57 -1.70 -8.66
N SER A 619 -2.42 -1.55 -9.32
CA SER A 619 -1.77 -2.64 -10.08
C SER A 619 -1.18 -3.72 -9.18
N ARG A 620 -0.93 -3.42 -7.90
CA ARG A 620 -0.35 -4.34 -6.90
C ARG A 620 -1.38 -4.88 -5.92
N ILE A 621 -2.65 -4.89 -6.30
CA ILE A 621 -3.75 -5.37 -5.47
C ILE A 621 -3.54 -6.81 -4.94
N ASN A 622 -2.87 -7.67 -5.70
CA ASN A 622 -2.62 -9.06 -5.29
C ASN A 622 -1.62 -9.16 -4.13
N ASP A 623 -0.60 -8.30 -4.10
CA ASP A 623 0.36 -8.23 -2.99
C ASP A 623 -0.37 -7.85 -1.70
N ARG A 624 -1.25 -6.85 -1.78
CA ARG A 624 -2.11 -6.40 -0.67
C ARG A 624 -3.07 -7.48 -0.20
N LYS A 625 -3.70 -8.20 -1.13
CA LYS A 625 -4.58 -9.32 -0.80
C LYS A 625 -3.83 -10.41 -0.03
N ARG A 626 -2.64 -10.80 -0.51
CA ARG A 626 -1.78 -11.79 0.14
C ARG A 626 -1.40 -11.34 1.56
N LEU A 627 -0.91 -10.12 1.70
CA LEU A 627 -0.58 -9.54 3.00
C LEU A 627 -1.74 -9.66 4.00
N LEU A 628 -2.95 -9.26 3.59
CA LEU A 628 -4.12 -9.21 4.46
C LEU A 628 -4.72 -10.59 4.78
N THR A 629 -4.43 -11.63 3.99
CA THR A 629 -4.95 -12.99 4.22
C THR A 629 -3.96 -13.93 4.88
N THR A 630 -2.65 -13.78 4.61
CA THR A 630 -1.63 -14.74 5.09
C THR A 630 -0.73 -14.18 6.19
N GLU A 631 -0.46 -12.88 6.19
CA GLU A 631 0.58 -12.28 7.04
C GLU A 631 -0.01 -11.37 8.13
N TYR A 632 -1.26 -10.93 8.01
CA TYR A 632 -1.92 -10.07 8.98
C TYR A 632 -2.05 -10.71 10.37
N SER A 633 -1.67 -9.96 11.41
CA SER A 633 -1.89 -10.31 12.81
C SER A 633 -2.38 -9.09 13.58
N ALA A 634 -3.43 -9.27 14.39
CA ALA A 634 -3.96 -8.22 15.27
C ALA A 634 -2.96 -7.79 16.36
N TYR A 635 -1.96 -8.62 16.67
CA TYR A 635 -0.92 -8.32 17.67
C TYR A 635 0.35 -7.71 17.05
N SER A 636 0.42 -7.60 15.73
CA SER A 636 1.54 -6.93 15.05
C SER A 636 1.36 -5.41 15.10
N ILE A 637 1.66 -4.82 16.25
CA ILE A 637 1.45 -3.39 16.54
C ILE A 637 2.75 -2.60 16.59
N LEU A 638 2.66 -1.29 16.31
CA LEU A 638 3.77 -0.36 16.48
C LEU A 638 4.12 -0.20 17.96
N ASN A 639 5.42 -0.08 18.28
CA ASN A 639 5.87 0.25 19.62
C ASN A 639 5.79 1.77 19.84
N TYR A 640 4.73 2.21 20.52
CA TYR A 640 4.48 3.64 20.79
C TYR A 640 5.44 4.27 21.81
N SER A 641 6.34 3.49 22.42
CA SER A 641 7.38 4.02 23.32
C SER A 641 8.59 4.58 22.54
N ASP A 642 8.73 4.22 21.27
CA ASP A 642 9.86 4.63 20.45
C ASP A 642 9.65 6.05 19.89
N ALA A 643 10.66 6.91 20.02
CA ALA A 643 10.60 8.30 19.53
C ALA A 643 10.62 8.41 17.99
N SER A 644 10.93 7.32 17.28
CA SER A 644 10.93 7.27 15.82
C SER A 644 10.71 5.86 15.29
N CYS A 645 10.09 5.75 14.12
CA CYS A 645 9.93 4.49 13.41
C CYS A 645 10.17 4.67 11.90
N THR A 646 10.37 3.55 11.21
CA THR A 646 10.44 3.55 9.75
C THR A 646 9.05 3.71 9.13
N VAL A 647 8.98 4.21 7.90
CA VAL A 647 7.72 4.25 7.14
C VAL A 647 7.20 2.83 6.92
N THR A 648 8.08 1.87 6.61
CA THR A 648 7.70 0.47 6.45
C THR A 648 7.08 -0.12 7.72
N ASP A 649 7.67 0.10 8.90
CA ASP A 649 7.09 -0.39 10.16
C ASP A 649 5.71 0.22 10.45
N PHE A 650 5.53 1.51 10.21
CA PHE A 650 4.22 2.16 10.36
C PHE A 650 3.18 1.53 9.43
N MET A 651 3.53 1.33 8.16
CA MET A 651 2.61 0.76 7.19
C MET A 651 2.21 -0.68 7.54
N MET A 652 3.17 -1.47 8.03
CA MET A 652 3.00 -2.90 8.30
C MET A 652 2.46 -3.22 9.70
N ARG A 653 2.61 -2.31 10.67
CA ARG A 653 2.23 -2.53 12.08
C ARG A 653 1.16 -1.58 12.62
N GLU A 654 0.72 -0.60 11.83
CA GLU A 654 -0.37 0.29 12.23
C GLU A 654 -1.38 0.48 11.10
N HIS A 655 -0.94 0.95 9.92
CA HIS A 655 -1.82 1.17 8.77
C HIS A 655 -2.49 -0.13 8.28
N VAL A 656 -1.85 -1.30 8.43
CA VAL A 656 -2.43 -2.59 8.03
C VAL A 656 -3.76 -2.88 8.74
N HIS A 657 -3.92 -2.42 9.99
CA HIS A 657 -5.17 -2.61 10.74
C HIS A 657 -6.33 -1.86 10.12
N PHE A 658 -6.09 -0.67 9.56
CA PHE A 658 -7.10 0.03 8.76
C PHE A 658 -7.52 -0.78 7.54
N SER A 659 -6.56 -1.34 6.80
CA SER A 659 -6.85 -2.15 5.62
C SER A 659 -7.76 -3.35 5.96
N HIS A 660 -7.45 -4.04 7.05
CA HIS A 660 -8.28 -5.13 7.57
C HIS A 660 -9.66 -4.63 8.04
N TYR A 661 -9.70 -3.53 8.80
CA TYR A 661 -10.94 -2.92 9.28
C TYR A 661 -11.86 -2.46 8.13
N SER A 662 -11.28 -1.93 7.06
CA SER A 662 -12.01 -1.52 5.86
C SER A 662 -12.68 -2.70 5.16
N ILE A 663 -12.07 -3.89 5.16
CA ILE A 663 -12.71 -5.12 4.65
C ILE A 663 -13.84 -5.53 5.59
N TYR A 664 -13.56 -5.56 6.90
CA TYR A 664 -14.52 -5.94 7.94
C TYR A 664 -15.81 -5.12 7.90
N ARG A 665 -15.72 -3.80 7.64
CA ARG A 665 -16.91 -2.93 7.55
C ARG A 665 -17.66 -3.02 6.21
N ALA A 666 -16.99 -3.48 5.15
CA ALA A 666 -17.53 -3.46 3.79
C ALA A 666 -18.12 -4.80 3.34
N LEU A 667 -17.59 -5.93 3.83
CA LEU A 667 -18.00 -7.27 3.41
C LEU A 667 -18.89 -7.92 4.48
N PRO A 668 -19.90 -8.72 4.07
CA PRO A 668 -20.81 -9.40 4.99
C PRO A 668 -20.21 -10.69 5.55
N CYS A 669 -20.84 -11.22 6.60
CA CYS A 669 -20.64 -12.59 7.05
C CYS A 669 -21.54 -13.56 6.25
N VAL A 670 -21.05 -14.78 5.99
CA VAL A 670 -21.78 -15.84 5.29
C VAL A 670 -23.07 -16.26 6.01
N LEU A 671 -23.10 -16.15 7.35
CA LEU A 671 -24.24 -16.58 8.15
C LEU A 671 -25.43 -15.63 8.05
N ASP A 672 -25.24 -14.37 8.43
CA ASP A 672 -26.33 -13.38 8.49
C ASP A 672 -26.41 -12.48 7.26
N GLY A 673 -25.39 -12.46 6.40
CA GLY A 673 -25.33 -11.55 5.26
C GLY A 673 -25.20 -10.07 5.65
N LEU A 674 -24.85 -9.76 6.91
CA LEU A 674 -24.82 -8.39 7.42
C LEU A 674 -23.38 -7.88 7.60
N THR A 675 -23.21 -6.58 7.33
CA THR A 675 -22.04 -5.82 7.78
C THR A 675 -22.23 -5.40 9.25
N PRO A 676 -21.16 -4.99 9.96
CA PRO A 676 -21.23 -4.62 11.37
C PRO A 676 -22.26 -3.52 11.67
N SER A 677 -22.35 -2.48 10.85
CA SER A 677 -23.35 -1.41 11.02
C SER A 677 -24.79 -1.96 10.90
N ARG A 678 -25.05 -2.84 9.92
CA ARG A 678 -26.36 -3.48 9.72
C ARG A 678 -26.72 -4.39 10.89
N ARG A 679 -25.72 -5.11 11.43
CA ARG A 679 -25.89 -5.98 12.60
C ARG A 679 -26.25 -5.18 13.85
N LYS A 680 -25.55 -4.07 14.10
CA LYS A 680 -25.84 -3.13 15.21
C LYS A 680 -27.26 -2.56 15.10
N ALA A 681 -27.66 -2.14 13.90
CA ALA A 681 -29.01 -1.67 13.65
C ALA A 681 -30.07 -2.75 13.94
N LEU A 682 -29.91 -3.94 13.37
CA LEU A 682 -30.83 -5.06 13.60
C LEU A 682 -30.92 -5.44 15.08
N TYR A 683 -29.77 -5.54 15.77
CA TYR A 683 -29.70 -5.82 17.21
C TYR A 683 -30.53 -4.82 18.02
N TYR A 684 -30.43 -3.53 17.73
CA TYR A 684 -31.25 -2.51 18.39
C TYR A 684 -32.74 -2.76 18.18
N PHE A 685 -33.19 -2.97 16.95
CA PHE A 685 -34.61 -3.18 16.64
C PHE A 685 -35.17 -4.49 17.22
N LEU A 686 -34.38 -5.55 17.31
CA LEU A 686 -34.78 -6.82 17.95
C LEU A 686 -35.04 -6.66 19.45
N HIS A 687 -34.45 -5.65 20.10
CA HIS A 687 -34.65 -5.37 21.52
C HIS A 687 -35.68 -4.26 21.79
N LEU A 688 -36.20 -3.61 20.76
CA LEU A 688 -37.30 -2.68 20.94
C LEU A 688 -38.60 -3.45 21.23
N PRO A 689 -39.52 -2.87 22.00
CA PRO A 689 -40.86 -3.43 22.14
C PRO A 689 -41.52 -3.65 20.78
N ARG A 690 -42.17 -4.82 20.59
CA ARG A 690 -42.81 -5.16 19.31
C ARG A 690 -43.81 -4.06 18.90
N ALA A 691 -43.81 -3.72 17.60
CA ALA A 691 -44.66 -2.73 16.95
C ALA A 691 -44.39 -1.24 17.30
N SER A 692 -43.31 -0.90 18.02
CA SER A 692 -42.93 0.50 18.23
C SER A 692 -42.37 1.12 16.94
N GLU A 693 -43.13 2.03 16.34
CA GLU A 693 -42.65 2.90 15.26
C GLU A 693 -41.76 4.00 15.83
N ILE A 694 -40.60 4.24 15.20
CA ILE A 694 -39.59 5.20 15.66
C ILE A 694 -39.07 6.04 14.49
N LYS A 695 -38.78 7.32 14.72
CA LYS A 695 -38.13 8.17 13.70
C LYS A 695 -36.74 7.62 13.38
N VAL A 696 -36.34 7.63 12.11
CA VAL A 696 -35.00 7.14 11.72
C VAL A 696 -33.88 7.89 12.42
N ALA A 697 -34.00 9.22 12.61
CA ALA A 697 -33.03 9.99 13.38
C ALA A 697 -32.92 9.54 14.85
N GLN A 698 -34.04 9.20 15.48
CA GLN A 698 -34.06 8.69 16.87
C GLN A 698 -33.52 7.26 16.94
N ALA A 699 -33.82 6.43 15.94
CA ALA A 699 -33.28 5.08 15.84
C ALA A 699 -31.75 5.13 15.69
N ALA A 700 -31.22 5.99 14.82
CA ALA A 700 -29.77 6.14 14.65
C ALA A 700 -29.07 6.52 15.98
N ALA A 701 -29.59 7.50 16.71
CA ALA A 701 -29.07 7.89 18.02
C ALA A 701 -29.18 6.75 19.05
N GLY A 702 -30.32 6.03 19.08
CA GLY A 702 -30.52 4.89 19.97
C GLY A 702 -29.60 3.70 19.66
N ILE A 703 -29.35 3.42 18.38
CA ILE A 703 -28.37 2.41 17.93
C ILE A 703 -26.98 2.83 18.39
N ALA A 704 -26.59 4.10 18.17
CA ALA A 704 -25.28 4.60 18.57
C ALA A 704 -25.05 4.46 20.07
N GLN A 705 -26.05 4.81 20.87
CA GLN A 705 -26.01 4.66 22.33
C GLN A 705 -25.91 3.19 22.76
N LYS A 706 -26.77 2.31 22.22
CA LYS A 706 -26.88 0.92 22.68
C LYS A 706 -25.71 0.04 22.24
N THR A 707 -25.15 0.33 21.08
CA THR A 707 -24.11 -0.51 20.45
C THR A 707 -22.73 0.13 20.48
N LEU A 708 -22.59 1.24 21.23
CA LEU A 708 -21.38 2.04 21.35
C LEU A 708 -20.77 2.43 19.99
N TYR A 709 -21.62 2.67 18.99
CA TYR A 709 -21.18 2.93 17.62
C TYR A 709 -20.14 4.05 17.57
N LEU A 710 -19.05 3.79 16.85
CA LEU A 710 -17.86 4.64 16.84
C LEU A 710 -17.86 5.68 15.72
N HIS A 711 -18.71 5.50 14.69
CA HIS A 711 -18.78 6.40 13.53
C HIS A 711 -19.94 7.40 13.65
N GLY A 712 -20.01 8.33 12.70
CA GLY A 712 -21.07 9.32 12.63
C GLY A 712 -22.47 8.71 12.47
N GLU A 713 -23.46 9.29 13.13
CA GLU A 713 -24.86 8.84 13.09
C GLU A 713 -25.47 8.86 11.68
N ASN A 714 -24.97 9.71 10.78
CA ASN A 714 -25.41 9.74 9.38
C ASN A 714 -25.20 8.39 8.68
N SER A 715 -24.11 7.67 8.99
CA SER A 715 -23.88 6.33 8.44
C SER A 715 -24.89 5.31 8.99
N LEU A 716 -25.36 5.49 10.23
CA LEU A 716 -26.44 4.67 10.79
C LEU A 716 -27.79 4.99 10.16
N VAL A 717 -28.07 6.26 9.87
CA VAL A 717 -29.27 6.67 9.11
C VAL A 717 -29.32 5.94 7.78
N GLU A 718 -28.24 6.00 7.00
CA GLU A 718 -28.14 5.29 5.72
C GLU A 718 -28.31 3.77 5.90
N THR A 719 -27.70 3.21 6.95
CA THR A 719 -27.83 1.79 7.28
C THR A 719 -29.28 1.39 7.55
N VAL A 720 -30.01 2.18 8.35
CA VAL A 720 -31.43 1.92 8.68
C VAL A 720 -32.31 2.06 7.45
N VAL A 721 -32.06 3.06 6.61
CA VAL A 721 -32.78 3.24 5.35
C VAL A 721 -32.57 2.05 4.42
N LEU A 722 -31.33 1.61 4.23
CA LEU A 722 -31.00 0.46 3.38
C LEU A 722 -31.63 -0.85 3.89
N LEU A 723 -31.81 -1.01 5.21
CA LEU A 723 -32.51 -2.17 5.78
C LEU A 723 -34.04 -2.12 5.60
N ALA A 724 -34.59 -0.93 5.37
CA ALA A 724 -36.02 -0.69 5.22
C ALA A 724 -36.49 -0.62 3.75
N GLN A 725 -35.60 -0.34 2.81
CA GLN A 725 -35.98 -0.18 1.40
C GLN A 725 -36.54 -1.46 0.78
N ASP A 726 -37.65 -1.32 0.07
CA ASP A 726 -38.43 -2.41 -0.50
C ASP A 726 -38.78 -2.20 -2.00
N HIS A 727 -38.11 -1.28 -2.70
CA HIS A 727 -38.25 -1.10 -4.15
C HIS A 727 -37.28 -1.98 -4.95
N ILE A 728 -37.55 -2.18 -6.25
CA ILE A 728 -36.78 -3.08 -7.12
C ILE A 728 -35.30 -2.66 -7.15
N GLY A 729 -34.41 -3.64 -6.99
CA GLY A 729 -32.95 -3.43 -6.95
C GLY A 729 -32.38 -3.13 -5.56
N THR A 730 -33.19 -3.23 -4.50
CA THR A 730 -32.74 -3.19 -3.10
C THR A 730 -32.87 -4.56 -2.42
N ASN A 731 -33.78 -4.73 -1.46
CA ASN A 731 -33.93 -5.97 -0.71
C ASN A 731 -35.05 -6.87 -1.25
N ASN A 732 -34.77 -8.17 -1.40
CA ASN A 732 -35.81 -9.17 -1.59
C ASN A 732 -36.67 -9.27 -0.32
N ILE A 733 -36.05 -9.30 0.85
CA ILE A 733 -36.71 -9.16 2.16
C ILE A 733 -36.14 -7.95 2.90
N ALA A 734 -36.94 -6.89 3.03
CA ALA A 734 -36.63 -5.77 3.89
C ALA A 734 -36.83 -6.18 5.36
N LEU A 735 -35.81 -5.98 6.20
CA LEU A 735 -35.86 -6.34 7.62
C LEU A 735 -36.59 -5.30 8.46
N LEU A 736 -36.73 -4.09 7.93
CA LEU A 736 -37.47 -3.00 8.53
C LEU A 736 -38.57 -2.54 7.58
N GLN A 737 -39.63 -1.96 8.12
CA GLN A 737 -40.70 -1.38 7.31
C GLN A 737 -40.37 0.07 6.94
N PRO A 738 -40.51 0.46 5.66
CA PRO A 738 -40.40 1.86 5.28
C PRO A 738 -41.73 2.56 5.62
N CYS A 739 -41.73 3.43 6.64
CA CYS A 739 -42.87 4.26 7.03
C CYS A 739 -42.58 5.72 6.64
N GLY A 740 -42.95 6.09 5.42
CA GLY A 740 -42.63 7.38 4.80
C GLY A 740 -41.85 7.20 3.49
N GLN A 741 -41.19 8.26 3.01
CA GLN A 741 -40.48 8.24 1.73
C GLN A 741 -39.01 7.78 1.89
N PHE A 742 -38.80 6.46 1.78
CA PHE A 742 -37.48 5.80 1.89
C PHE A 742 -36.73 5.71 0.55
N GLY A 743 -37.21 6.38 -0.48
CA GLY A 743 -36.70 6.26 -1.85
C GLY A 743 -37.58 5.34 -2.69
N SER A 744 -37.41 5.41 -4.00
CA SER A 744 -38.28 4.74 -4.97
C SER A 744 -37.48 4.18 -6.15
N ARG A 745 -38.15 3.52 -7.10
CA ARG A 745 -37.51 3.01 -8.33
C ARG A 745 -36.84 4.10 -9.18
N ASN A 746 -37.20 5.37 -8.94
CA ASN A 746 -36.82 6.49 -9.78
C ASN A 746 -35.35 6.89 -9.65
N ASP A 747 -34.78 6.79 -8.45
CA ASP A 747 -33.42 7.24 -8.20
C ASP A 747 -32.64 6.21 -7.38
N LYS A 748 -31.34 6.43 -7.24
CA LYS A 748 -30.43 5.58 -6.48
C LYS A 748 -30.87 5.47 -5.00
N PRO A 749 -30.53 4.37 -4.31
CA PRO A 749 -30.96 4.11 -2.94
C PRO A 749 -30.55 5.18 -1.90
N SER A 750 -29.52 5.98 -2.18
CA SER A 750 -29.11 7.08 -1.30
C SER A 750 -30.01 8.32 -1.36
N VAL A 751 -30.99 8.35 -2.27
CA VAL A 751 -31.95 9.44 -2.40
C VAL A 751 -33.24 9.04 -1.68
N HIS A 752 -33.39 9.58 -0.48
CA HIS A 752 -34.54 9.38 0.40
C HIS A 752 -34.86 10.67 1.16
N ALA A 753 -36.03 10.75 1.78
CA ALA A 753 -36.35 11.90 2.64
C ALA A 753 -35.42 11.95 3.86
N ALA A 754 -35.17 13.15 4.37
CA ALA A 754 -34.29 13.33 5.52
C ALA A 754 -34.80 12.54 6.75
N ALA A 755 -33.88 11.99 7.54
CA ALA A 755 -34.15 11.08 8.66
C ALA A 755 -35.13 11.62 9.73
N ARG A 756 -35.30 12.94 9.80
CA ARG A 756 -36.24 13.61 10.71
C ARG A 756 -37.71 13.47 10.29
N TYR A 757 -37.97 13.11 9.03
CA TYR A 757 -39.33 13.00 8.47
C TYR A 757 -39.82 11.56 8.32
N ILE A 758 -38.90 10.60 8.29
CA ILE A 758 -39.22 9.19 8.03
C ILE A 758 -39.16 8.36 9.31
N TYR A 759 -40.02 7.36 9.36
CA TYR A 759 -40.17 6.44 10.48
C TYR A 759 -39.94 5.01 10.04
N THR A 760 -39.62 4.13 10.98
CA THR A 760 -39.47 2.72 10.69
C THR A 760 -39.81 1.88 11.91
N LYS A 761 -39.96 0.58 11.69
CA LYS A 761 -40.15 -0.45 12.72
C LYS A 761 -39.69 -1.80 12.19
N LEU A 762 -39.43 -2.73 13.10
CA LEU A 762 -39.10 -4.11 12.77
C LEU A 762 -40.23 -4.76 11.96
N ASP A 763 -39.90 -5.40 10.83
CA ASP A 763 -40.91 -6.16 10.08
C ASP A 763 -41.22 -7.49 10.80
N PRO A 764 -42.49 -7.92 10.90
CA PRO A 764 -42.84 -9.22 11.46
C PRO A 764 -42.08 -10.42 10.88
N ILE A 765 -41.73 -10.41 9.58
CA ILE A 765 -40.94 -11.50 8.98
C ILE A 765 -39.55 -11.62 9.61
N THR A 766 -38.98 -10.51 10.08
CA THR A 766 -37.66 -10.48 10.70
C THR A 766 -37.63 -11.26 12.00
N THR A 767 -38.72 -11.30 12.77
CA THR A 767 -38.79 -12.11 14.00
C THR A 767 -38.86 -13.61 13.69
N ALA A 768 -39.43 -14.00 12.54
CA ALA A 768 -39.42 -15.39 12.09
C ALA A 768 -38.03 -15.80 11.58
N LEU A 769 -37.35 -14.92 10.83
CA LEU A 769 -36.00 -15.16 10.32
C LEU A 769 -34.93 -15.18 11.43
N PHE A 770 -35.04 -14.29 12.42
CA PHE A 770 -34.15 -14.18 13.57
C PHE A 770 -34.91 -14.58 14.83
N HIS A 771 -34.99 -15.89 15.05
CA HIS A 771 -35.82 -16.46 16.10
C HIS A 771 -35.35 -15.99 17.50
N PRO A 772 -36.24 -15.50 18.38
CA PRO A 772 -35.87 -14.97 19.70
C PRO A 772 -35.09 -15.95 20.59
N ASP A 773 -35.40 -17.24 20.49
CA ASP A 773 -34.75 -18.29 21.30
C ASP A 773 -33.27 -18.53 20.94
N ASP A 774 -32.78 -17.94 19.85
CA ASP A 774 -31.33 -17.95 19.56
C ASP A 774 -30.56 -16.93 20.40
N ALA A 775 -31.19 -15.85 20.87
CA ALA A 775 -30.49 -14.76 21.53
C ALA A 775 -29.56 -15.21 22.69
N PRO A 776 -29.95 -16.15 23.58
CA PRO A 776 -29.09 -16.59 24.68
C PRO A 776 -27.86 -17.42 24.28
N ILE A 777 -27.84 -17.99 23.07
CA ILE A 777 -26.75 -18.86 22.59
C ILE A 777 -25.81 -18.14 21.62
N LEU A 778 -26.08 -16.87 21.29
CA LEU A 778 -25.20 -16.07 20.45
C LEU A 778 -24.00 -15.57 21.26
N THR A 779 -22.83 -15.56 20.64
CA THR A 779 -21.62 -14.96 21.23
C THR A 779 -21.68 -13.44 21.10
N HIS A 780 -21.83 -12.74 22.23
CA HIS A 780 -21.87 -11.28 22.28
C HIS A 780 -20.48 -10.65 22.25
N ARG A 781 -20.38 -9.47 21.65
CA ARG A 781 -19.21 -8.60 21.80
C ARG A 781 -19.33 -7.82 23.10
N GLU A 782 -18.20 -7.53 23.71
CA GLU A 782 -18.08 -6.67 24.88
C GLU A 782 -17.25 -5.45 24.48
N GLU A 783 -17.82 -4.25 24.63
CA GLU A 783 -17.12 -2.98 24.43
C GLU A 783 -17.39 -2.10 25.66
N GLU A 784 -16.34 -1.46 26.19
CA GLU A 784 -16.42 -0.62 27.40
C GLU A 784 -17.10 -1.31 28.62
N GLY A 785 -16.98 -2.64 28.73
CA GLY A 785 -17.63 -3.43 29.78
C GLY A 785 -19.13 -3.66 29.60
N GLN A 786 -19.68 -3.29 28.44
CA GLN A 786 -21.08 -3.50 28.07
C GLN A 786 -21.21 -4.56 26.98
N MET A 787 -22.18 -5.45 27.14
CA MET A 787 -22.56 -6.37 26.06
C MET A 787 -23.30 -5.59 24.98
N ILE A 788 -22.78 -5.67 23.76
CA ILE A 788 -23.35 -5.03 22.57
C ILE A 788 -23.94 -6.09 21.63
N GLU A 789 -23.95 -5.84 20.32
CA GLU A 789 -24.45 -6.80 19.33
C GLU A 789 -23.68 -8.14 19.35
N PRO A 790 -24.33 -9.25 18.96
CA PRO A 790 -23.63 -10.51 18.76
C PRO A 790 -22.58 -10.40 17.67
N MET A 791 -21.55 -11.24 17.74
CA MET A 791 -20.55 -11.34 16.68
C MET A 791 -21.21 -11.62 15.33
N GLN A 792 -22.18 -12.53 15.30
CA GLN A 792 -22.96 -12.87 14.12
C GLN A 792 -24.34 -13.36 14.55
N PHE A 793 -25.35 -13.09 13.74
CA PHE A 793 -26.63 -13.79 13.86
C PHE A 793 -26.59 -15.07 13.05
N VAL A 794 -27.48 -16.02 13.37
CA VAL A 794 -27.61 -17.29 12.62
C VAL A 794 -29.08 -17.44 12.19
N PRO A 795 -29.54 -16.67 11.19
CA PRO A 795 -30.94 -16.68 10.77
C PRO A 795 -31.38 -18.05 10.26
N VAL A 796 -32.69 -18.30 10.28
CA VAL A 796 -33.31 -19.57 9.80
C VAL A 796 -32.99 -19.83 8.33
N LEU A 797 -32.85 -18.78 7.52
CA LEU A 797 -32.48 -18.84 6.11
C LEU A 797 -31.19 -18.04 5.83
N PRO A 798 -30.37 -18.44 4.83
CA PRO A 798 -29.15 -17.72 4.45
C PRO A 798 -29.47 -16.36 3.83
N MET A 799 -29.51 -15.32 4.68
CA MET A 799 -29.86 -13.96 4.27
C MET A 799 -28.90 -13.35 3.25
N LEU A 800 -27.65 -13.81 3.22
CA LEU A 800 -26.67 -13.41 2.22
C LEU A 800 -27.11 -13.78 0.79
N LEU A 801 -27.77 -14.92 0.60
CA LEU A 801 -28.32 -15.34 -0.69
C LEU A 801 -29.66 -14.66 -0.98
N ILE A 802 -30.48 -14.43 0.05
CA ILE A 802 -31.79 -13.78 -0.13
C ILE A 802 -31.62 -12.34 -0.61
N ASN A 803 -30.86 -11.53 0.12
CA ASN A 803 -30.70 -10.10 -0.21
C ASN A 803 -29.50 -9.82 -1.11
N GLY A 804 -28.56 -10.76 -1.25
CA GLY A 804 -27.31 -10.52 -1.95
C GLY A 804 -26.40 -9.56 -1.17
N ALA A 805 -25.23 -9.28 -1.74
CA ALA A 805 -24.29 -8.32 -1.19
C ALA A 805 -23.43 -7.69 -2.28
N MET A 806 -23.23 -6.38 -2.15
CA MET A 806 -22.23 -5.63 -2.90
C MET A 806 -21.43 -4.78 -1.92
N GLY A 807 -20.10 -4.84 -2.01
CA GLY A 807 -19.23 -4.10 -1.09
C GLY A 807 -17.79 -4.11 -1.57
N ILE A 808 -17.07 -3.02 -1.31
CA ILE A 808 -15.66 -2.87 -1.67
C ILE A 808 -14.89 -2.49 -0.40
N GLY A 809 -13.94 -3.32 -0.02
CA GLY A 809 -12.94 -3.05 1.02
C GLY A 809 -11.55 -2.99 0.41
N THR A 810 -10.54 -2.69 1.23
CA THR A 810 -9.15 -2.54 0.77
C THR A 810 -8.65 -3.79 0.02
N GLY A 811 -8.59 -3.70 -1.30
CA GLY A 811 -8.16 -4.79 -2.17
C GLY A 811 -9.18 -5.91 -2.41
N PHE A 812 -10.35 -5.90 -1.77
CA PHE A 812 -11.36 -6.95 -1.93
C PHE A 812 -12.72 -6.35 -2.29
N SER A 813 -13.49 -7.09 -3.09
CA SER A 813 -14.86 -6.74 -3.41
C SER A 813 -15.72 -7.99 -3.31
N THR A 814 -16.99 -7.80 -2.95
CA THR A 814 -18.00 -8.86 -3.00
C THR A 814 -19.12 -8.46 -3.94
N ASN A 815 -19.54 -9.37 -4.80
CA ASN A 815 -20.69 -9.25 -5.69
C ASN A 815 -21.47 -10.57 -5.65
N ILE A 816 -22.48 -10.61 -4.80
CA ILE A 816 -23.35 -11.77 -4.59
C ILE A 816 -24.76 -11.36 -5.01
N PRO A 817 -25.33 -11.96 -6.07
CA PRO A 817 -26.69 -11.64 -6.50
C PRO A 817 -27.71 -12.18 -5.49
N SER A 818 -28.93 -11.65 -5.59
CA SER A 818 -30.07 -12.09 -4.79
C SER A 818 -30.74 -13.31 -5.44
N TYR A 819 -31.30 -14.21 -4.63
CA TYR A 819 -31.94 -15.46 -5.04
C TYR A 819 -33.35 -15.58 -4.48
N ASP A 820 -34.16 -16.47 -5.07
CA ASP A 820 -35.55 -16.68 -4.65
C ASP A 820 -35.62 -17.36 -3.28
N VAL A 821 -36.43 -16.80 -2.39
CA VAL A 821 -36.68 -17.32 -1.04
C VAL A 821 -37.28 -18.73 -1.12
N LYS A 822 -38.15 -19.00 -2.11
CA LYS A 822 -38.80 -20.31 -2.29
C LYS A 822 -37.80 -21.38 -2.69
N ASP A 823 -36.86 -21.07 -3.58
CA ASP A 823 -35.77 -21.98 -3.96
C ASP A 823 -34.86 -22.28 -2.76
N ILE A 824 -34.56 -21.28 -1.94
CA ILE A 824 -33.76 -21.45 -0.72
C ILE A 824 -34.50 -22.33 0.29
N CYS A 825 -35.80 -22.11 0.52
CA CYS A 825 -36.63 -22.96 1.40
C CYS A 825 -36.68 -24.41 0.90
N ALA A 826 -36.79 -24.63 -0.41
CA ALA A 826 -36.73 -25.96 -1.01
C ALA A 826 -35.38 -26.64 -0.74
N ASN A 827 -34.27 -25.88 -0.85
CA ASN A 827 -32.93 -26.37 -0.55
C ASN A 827 -32.69 -26.67 0.93
N VAL A 828 -33.32 -25.93 1.86
CA VAL A 828 -33.30 -26.29 3.29
C VAL A 828 -33.95 -27.66 3.50
N ARG A 829 -35.12 -27.91 2.90
CA ARG A 829 -35.78 -29.22 2.98
C ARG A 829 -34.93 -30.33 2.36
N ALA A 830 -34.33 -30.08 1.21
CA ALA A 830 -33.45 -31.03 0.54
C ALA A 830 -32.23 -31.35 1.42
N TYR A 831 -31.56 -30.35 1.99
CA TYR A 831 -30.41 -30.51 2.87
C TYR A 831 -30.75 -31.33 4.12
N VAL A 832 -31.84 -30.99 4.82
CA VAL A 832 -32.30 -31.71 6.01
C VAL A 832 -32.69 -33.16 5.69
N SER A 833 -33.22 -33.42 4.49
CA SER A 833 -33.60 -34.76 4.03
C SER A 833 -32.44 -35.56 3.41
N GLY A 834 -31.23 -35.00 3.33
CA GLY A 834 -30.08 -35.63 2.67
C GLY A 834 -30.20 -35.75 1.14
N GLN A 835 -31.06 -34.93 0.52
CA GLN A 835 -31.28 -34.90 -0.93
C GLN A 835 -30.34 -33.89 -1.62
N GLU A 836 -30.19 -34.03 -2.94
CA GLU A 836 -29.40 -33.10 -3.75
C GLU A 836 -30.04 -31.71 -3.81
N LEU A 837 -29.21 -30.67 -3.67
CA LEU A 837 -29.64 -29.28 -3.71
C LEU A 837 -30.11 -28.92 -5.12
N GLN A 838 -31.28 -28.29 -5.20
CA GLN A 838 -31.83 -27.74 -6.42
C GLN A 838 -31.05 -26.50 -6.89
N PRO A 839 -31.01 -26.23 -8.21
CA PRO A 839 -30.37 -25.03 -8.74
C PRO A 839 -31.00 -23.75 -8.18
N LEU A 840 -30.17 -22.84 -7.65
CA LEU A 840 -30.61 -21.54 -7.17
C LEU A 840 -30.66 -20.53 -8.33
N ARG A 841 -31.85 -19.98 -8.62
CA ARG A 841 -32.03 -19.01 -9.71
C ARG A 841 -31.94 -17.58 -9.17
N PRO A 842 -31.11 -16.70 -9.78
CA PRO A 842 -31.07 -15.30 -9.39
C PRO A 842 -32.46 -14.66 -9.56
N PHE A 843 -32.87 -13.91 -8.54
CA PHE A 843 -34.21 -13.36 -8.44
C PHE A 843 -34.17 -12.00 -7.76
N PHE A 844 -34.85 -11.03 -8.36
CA PHE A 844 -34.97 -9.67 -7.85
C PHE A 844 -36.45 -9.36 -7.68
N ARG A 845 -36.90 -9.17 -6.43
CA ARG A 845 -38.32 -9.02 -6.13
C ARG A 845 -38.95 -7.86 -6.91
N GLY A 846 -40.03 -8.14 -7.63
CA GLY A 846 -40.80 -7.17 -8.39
C GLY A 846 -40.27 -6.85 -9.79
N PHE A 847 -39.05 -7.29 -10.12
CA PHE A 847 -38.45 -7.08 -11.45
C PHE A 847 -39.18 -7.91 -12.52
N GLN A 848 -39.66 -7.25 -13.57
CA GLN A 848 -40.42 -7.91 -14.65
C GLN A 848 -39.56 -8.23 -15.89
N GLY A 849 -38.28 -7.86 -15.87
CA GLY A 849 -37.36 -8.09 -16.98
C GLY A 849 -36.78 -9.50 -17.03
N GLN A 850 -35.98 -9.75 -18.06
CA GLN A 850 -35.34 -11.06 -18.22
C GLN A 850 -34.08 -11.14 -17.34
N VAL A 851 -33.97 -12.23 -16.59
CA VAL A 851 -32.76 -12.59 -15.85
C VAL A 851 -32.12 -13.80 -16.53
N SER A 852 -30.87 -13.66 -16.95
CA SER A 852 -30.09 -14.73 -17.58
C SER A 852 -28.79 -14.95 -16.83
N CYS A 853 -28.32 -16.20 -16.80
CA CYS A 853 -27.11 -16.59 -16.09
C CYS A 853 -26.10 -17.15 -17.07
N THR A 854 -24.84 -16.76 -16.89
CA THR A 854 -23.67 -17.44 -17.45
C THR A 854 -22.88 -18.06 -16.30
N ASP A 855 -21.84 -18.83 -16.60
CA ASP A 855 -20.97 -19.43 -15.58
C ASP A 855 -20.33 -18.40 -14.62
N LYS A 856 -20.21 -17.13 -15.04
CA LYS A 856 -19.45 -16.08 -14.33
C LYS A 856 -20.21 -14.77 -14.12
N SER A 857 -21.45 -14.69 -14.56
CA SER A 857 -22.26 -13.47 -14.43
C SER A 857 -23.76 -13.72 -14.47
N VAL A 858 -24.49 -12.83 -13.80
CA VAL A 858 -25.94 -12.67 -13.91
C VAL A 858 -26.21 -11.41 -14.72
N ILE A 859 -27.01 -11.53 -15.78
CA ILE A 859 -27.38 -10.42 -16.66
C ILE A 859 -28.86 -10.14 -16.48
N THR A 860 -29.20 -8.90 -16.14
CA THR A 860 -30.58 -8.40 -16.08
C THR A 860 -30.84 -7.51 -17.29
N THR A 861 -31.92 -7.76 -18.00
CA THR A 861 -32.29 -7.03 -19.21
C THR A 861 -33.66 -6.40 -19.02
N GLY A 862 -33.77 -5.11 -19.36
CA GLY A 862 -35.02 -4.36 -19.30
C GLY A 862 -36.02 -4.81 -20.36
N VAL A 863 -37.22 -4.25 -20.32
CA VAL A 863 -38.31 -4.61 -21.25
C VAL A 863 -38.68 -3.39 -22.07
N VAL A 864 -38.80 -3.59 -23.38
CA VAL A 864 -39.26 -2.58 -24.33
C VAL A 864 -40.35 -3.18 -25.21
N VAL A 865 -41.44 -2.44 -25.40
CA VAL A 865 -42.61 -2.85 -26.19
C VAL A 865 -42.86 -1.80 -27.27
N LYS A 866 -43.03 -2.24 -28.53
CA LYS A 866 -43.43 -1.35 -29.63
C LYS A 866 -44.93 -1.05 -29.50
N LYS A 867 -45.32 0.23 -29.44
CA LYS A 867 -46.73 0.65 -29.36
C LYS A 867 -47.32 1.01 -30.72
N ASP A 868 -46.55 1.70 -31.55
CA ASP A 868 -46.98 2.19 -32.86
C ASP A 868 -45.77 2.27 -33.81
N ASN A 869 -45.97 2.68 -35.06
CA ASN A 869 -44.87 2.93 -35.99
C ASN A 869 -43.94 3.99 -35.39
N CYS A 870 -42.67 3.63 -35.18
CA CYS A 870 -41.63 4.47 -34.55
C CYS A 870 -41.77 4.75 -33.04
N MET A 871 -42.86 4.34 -32.37
CA MET A 871 -43.07 4.59 -30.94
C MET A 871 -42.84 3.34 -30.08
N TRP A 872 -41.94 3.46 -29.10
CA TRP A 872 -41.56 2.39 -28.18
C TRP A 872 -41.78 2.79 -26.74
N THR A 873 -42.19 1.84 -25.90
CA THR A 873 -42.37 2.03 -24.47
C THR A 873 -41.40 1.14 -23.71
N ILE A 874 -40.57 1.75 -22.88
CA ILE A 874 -39.70 1.06 -21.92
C ILE A 874 -40.52 0.86 -20.66
N THR A 875 -40.80 -0.40 -20.32
CA THR A 875 -41.65 -0.79 -19.19
C THR A 875 -40.84 -1.32 -17.99
N GLU A 876 -39.57 -1.63 -18.19
CA GLU A 876 -38.67 -2.08 -17.12
C GLU A 876 -37.22 -1.69 -17.46
N LEU A 877 -36.46 -1.29 -16.44
CA LEU A 877 -35.03 -1.00 -16.55
C LEU A 877 -34.22 -2.07 -15.83
N PRO A 878 -33.01 -2.43 -16.33
CA PRO A 878 -32.12 -3.36 -15.63
C PRO A 878 -31.89 -3.00 -14.17
N VAL A 879 -31.67 -4.03 -13.36
CA VAL A 879 -31.34 -3.85 -11.95
C VAL A 879 -30.06 -3.02 -11.82
N GLY A 880 -30.11 -1.96 -11.01
CA GLY A 880 -29.03 -0.98 -10.83
C GLY A 880 -29.09 0.24 -11.76
N LYS A 881 -30.01 0.28 -12.73
CA LYS A 881 -30.26 1.47 -13.57
C LYS A 881 -31.57 2.16 -13.13
N TRP A 882 -31.51 3.45 -12.79
CA TRP A 882 -32.61 4.21 -12.18
C TRP A 882 -33.33 5.12 -13.20
N THR A 883 -34.64 5.32 -13.03
CA THR A 883 -35.51 6.05 -13.99
C THR A 883 -35.02 7.46 -14.27
N ASP A 884 -34.73 8.27 -13.25
CA ASP A 884 -34.38 9.68 -13.39
C ASP A 884 -33.00 9.86 -14.03
N THR A 885 -32.04 9.03 -13.62
CA THR A 885 -30.71 9.00 -14.23
C THR A 885 -30.82 8.65 -15.70
N PHE A 886 -31.59 7.60 -16.04
CA PHE A 886 -31.77 7.18 -17.42
C PHE A 886 -32.57 8.19 -18.26
N LEU A 887 -33.57 8.84 -17.67
CA LEU A 887 -34.33 9.91 -18.33
C LEU A 887 -33.44 11.11 -18.67
N ALA A 888 -32.50 11.47 -17.78
CA ALA A 888 -31.50 12.49 -18.07
C ALA A 888 -30.57 12.08 -19.24
N GLU A 889 -30.18 10.79 -19.31
CA GLU A 889 -29.42 10.29 -20.47
C GLU A 889 -30.23 10.40 -21.77
N LEU A 890 -31.51 10.06 -21.75
CA LEU A 890 -32.39 10.14 -22.91
C LEU A 890 -32.62 11.58 -23.37
N LYS A 891 -32.84 12.52 -22.45
CA LYS A 891 -32.97 13.95 -22.77
C LYS A 891 -31.70 14.50 -23.40
N ALA A 892 -30.53 14.15 -22.86
CA ALA A 892 -29.24 14.52 -23.45
C ALA A 892 -29.06 13.98 -24.88
N ILE A 893 -29.64 12.81 -25.19
CA ILE A 893 -29.66 12.24 -26.54
C ILE A 893 -30.55 13.07 -27.48
N VAL A 894 -31.76 13.44 -27.04
CA VAL A 894 -32.69 14.28 -27.81
C VAL A 894 -32.11 15.67 -28.08
N GLU A 895 -31.41 16.25 -27.10
CA GLU A 895 -30.77 17.58 -27.21
C GLU A 895 -29.48 17.56 -28.06
N GLY A 896 -29.02 16.40 -28.52
CA GLY A 896 -27.80 16.24 -29.31
C GLY A 896 -26.49 16.40 -28.53
N SER A 897 -26.56 16.59 -27.20
CA SER A 897 -25.38 16.66 -26.32
C SER A 897 -24.72 15.30 -26.10
N ARG A 898 -25.45 14.20 -26.34
CA ARG A 898 -24.96 12.82 -26.28
C ARG A 898 -25.46 12.07 -27.52
N SER A 899 -24.61 11.28 -28.18
CA SER A 899 -25.04 10.45 -29.30
C SER A 899 -25.36 9.03 -28.85
N CYS A 900 -26.44 8.45 -29.38
CA CYS A 900 -26.72 7.02 -29.30
C CYS A 900 -26.27 6.34 -30.59
N LYS A 901 -25.55 5.22 -30.46
CA LYS A 901 -25.05 4.50 -31.65
C LYS A 901 -26.22 3.94 -32.45
N ASN A 902 -26.26 4.27 -33.74
CA ASN A 902 -27.20 3.73 -34.72
C ASN A 902 -28.68 3.92 -34.37
N MET A 903 -29.02 4.88 -33.49
CA MET A 903 -30.40 5.13 -33.11
C MET A 903 -30.58 6.62 -32.80
N GLU A 904 -31.57 7.23 -33.46
CA GLU A 904 -31.95 8.62 -33.23
C GLU A 904 -33.29 8.67 -32.50
N VAL A 905 -33.31 9.37 -31.36
CA VAL A 905 -34.49 9.54 -30.50
C VAL A 905 -34.98 10.97 -30.67
N LEU A 906 -36.21 11.12 -31.19
CA LEU A 906 -36.81 12.42 -31.50
C LEU A 906 -37.51 13.04 -30.29
N SER A 907 -38.19 12.23 -29.47
CA SER A 907 -38.87 12.71 -28.27
C SER A 907 -38.97 11.63 -27.21
N VAL A 908 -39.11 12.07 -25.96
CA VAL A 908 -39.19 11.21 -24.77
C VAL A 908 -40.31 11.74 -23.88
N SER A 909 -41.20 10.84 -23.44
CA SER A 909 -42.29 11.14 -22.50
C SER A 909 -42.23 10.18 -21.32
N ASN A 910 -42.27 10.70 -20.10
CA ASN A 910 -42.20 9.89 -18.87
C ASN A 910 -43.59 9.79 -18.21
N ARG A 911 -44.10 8.58 -18.05
CA ARG A 911 -45.32 8.23 -17.30
C ARG A 911 -45.03 7.27 -16.14
N SER A 912 -43.76 7.13 -15.76
CA SER A 912 -43.33 6.25 -14.67
C SER A 912 -43.92 6.68 -13.33
N THR A 913 -44.18 5.71 -12.46
CA THR A 913 -44.59 5.93 -11.07
C THR A 913 -43.41 5.69 -10.13
N GLU A 914 -43.62 5.77 -8.82
CA GLU A 914 -42.57 5.42 -7.85
C GLU A 914 -42.23 3.91 -7.83
N PHE A 915 -43.11 3.06 -8.37
CA PHE A 915 -42.95 1.60 -8.39
C PHE A 915 -42.65 1.05 -9.79
N THR A 916 -43.18 1.68 -10.84
CA THR A 916 -43.18 1.14 -12.21
C THR A 916 -42.54 2.08 -13.20
N VAL A 917 -41.77 1.53 -14.14
CA VAL A 917 -41.18 2.29 -15.26
C VAL A 917 -42.18 2.34 -16.42
N ASN A 918 -42.37 3.53 -16.98
CA ASN A 918 -43.15 3.73 -18.20
C ASN A 918 -42.61 4.95 -18.93
N ILE A 919 -41.68 4.72 -19.87
CA ILE A 919 -41.06 5.78 -20.65
C ILE A 919 -41.35 5.52 -22.12
N ASP A 920 -42.07 6.42 -22.77
CA ASP A 920 -42.27 6.38 -24.21
C ASP A 920 -41.17 7.14 -24.92
N ILE A 921 -40.64 6.56 -25.99
CA ILE A 921 -39.67 7.17 -26.89
C ILE A 921 -40.22 7.10 -28.32
N VAL A 922 -39.99 8.17 -29.08
CA VAL A 922 -40.28 8.23 -30.52
C VAL A 922 -38.95 8.24 -31.25
N LEU A 923 -38.75 7.27 -32.15
CA LEU A 923 -37.55 7.14 -32.95
C LEU A 923 -37.72 7.81 -34.32
N ALA A 924 -36.61 8.17 -34.98
CA ALA A 924 -36.63 8.63 -36.36
C ALA A 924 -37.07 7.51 -37.34
N GLU A 925 -37.57 7.89 -38.53
CA GLU A 925 -38.08 6.96 -39.55
C GLU A 925 -37.12 5.82 -39.88
N SER A 926 -35.81 6.11 -39.91
CA SER A 926 -34.75 5.13 -40.16
C SER A 926 -34.64 4.01 -39.11
N CYS A 927 -35.26 4.18 -37.94
CA CYS A 927 -35.14 3.29 -36.79
C CYS A 927 -36.47 2.63 -36.41
N CYS A 928 -37.55 2.83 -37.19
CA CYS A 928 -38.88 2.36 -36.81
C CYS A 928 -39.05 0.85 -36.89
N ASP A 929 -38.30 0.20 -37.78
CA ASP A 929 -38.32 -1.26 -37.98
C ASP A 929 -37.35 -2.02 -37.06
N PHE A 930 -36.80 -1.36 -36.05
CA PHE A 930 -35.89 -2.02 -35.12
C PHE A 930 -36.62 -3.15 -34.36
N THR A 931 -35.88 -4.19 -33.99
CA THR A 931 -36.39 -5.22 -33.08
C THR A 931 -36.24 -4.77 -31.62
N PRO A 932 -37.01 -5.33 -30.67
CA PRO A 932 -36.83 -5.03 -29.25
C PRO A 932 -35.38 -5.18 -28.78
N GLU A 933 -34.67 -6.21 -29.26
CA GLU A 933 -33.27 -6.49 -28.93
C GLU A 933 -32.33 -5.38 -29.44
N GLN A 934 -32.58 -4.87 -30.65
CA GLN A 934 -31.81 -3.76 -31.20
C GLN A 934 -32.00 -2.49 -30.38
N VAL A 935 -33.24 -2.18 -29.96
CA VAL A 935 -33.52 -1.03 -29.09
C VAL A 935 -32.86 -1.18 -27.72
N ILE A 936 -32.93 -2.38 -27.11
CA ILE A 936 -32.27 -2.71 -25.83
C ILE A 936 -30.75 -2.49 -25.94
N GLN A 937 -30.13 -2.94 -27.03
CA GLN A 937 -28.70 -2.80 -27.26
C GLN A 937 -28.29 -1.33 -27.44
N CYS A 938 -29.04 -0.57 -28.25
CA CYS A 938 -28.76 0.84 -28.50
C CYS A 938 -28.86 1.68 -27.22
N LEU A 939 -29.90 1.46 -26.42
CA LEU A 939 -30.16 2.17 -25.16
C LEU A 939 -29.40 1.64 -23.95
N ARG A 940 -28.60 0.57 -24.13
CA ARG A 940 -27.86 -0.12 -23.06
C ARG A 940 -28.80 -0.49 -21.91
N LEU A 941 -29.87 -1.22 -22.24
CA LEU A 941 -30.86 -1.74 -21.31
C LEU A 941 -30.51 -3.16 -20.84
N SER A 942 -29.23 -3.42 -20.59
CA SER A 942 -28.74 -4.62 -19.91
C SER A 942 -27.69 -4.25 -18.86
N SER A 943 -27.73 -4.91 -17.70
CA SER A 943 -26.78 -4.75 -16.59
C SER A 943 -26.20 -6.11 -16.20
N THR A 944 -24.92 -6.15 -15.86
CA THR A 944 -24.19 -7.39 -15.56
C THR A 944 -23.65 -7.36 -14.14
N ILE A 945 -23.97 -8.38 -13.36
CA ILE A 945 -23.42 -8.64 -12.03
C ILE A 945 -22.44 -9.81 -12.17
N SER A 946 -21.15 -9.58 -11.90
CA SER A 946 -20.16 -10.67 -11.95
C SER A 946 -20.21 -11.53 -10.69
N THR A 947 -20.27 -12.84 -10.85
CA THR A 947 -20.22 -13.83 -9.75
C THR A 947 -18.81 -14.36 -9.48
N THR A 948 -17.79 -13.74 -10.07
CA THR A 948 -16.38 -14.16 -9.91
C THR A 948 -15.78 -13.81 -8.55
N ASN A 949 -16.35 -12.84 -7.84
CA ASN A 949 -15.85 -12.30 -6.59
C ASN A 949 -16.93 -12.36 -5.51
N MET A 950 -17.30 -13.56 -5.05
CA MET A 950 -18.22 -13.75 -3.93
C MET A 950 -17.43 -13.90 -2.64
N TYR A 951 -16.81 -12.83 -2.16
CA TYR A 951 -16.08 -12.83 -0.89
C TYR A 951 -17.03 -12.57 0.29
N ALA A 952 -16.95 -13.39 1.32
CA ALA A 952 -17.62 -13.16 2.60
C ALA A 952 -16.76 -13.68 3.75
N PHE A 953 -17.06 -13.20 4.96
CA PHE A 953 -16.45 -13.77 6.17
C PHE A 953 -17.11 -15.09 6.52
N ASP A 954 -16.29 -16.12 6.75
CA ASP A 954 -16.74 -17.41 7.28
C ASP A 954 -17.21 -17.29 8.75
N PRO A 955 -17.75 -18.36 9.37
CA PRO A 955 -18.21 -18.32 10.76
C PRO A 955 -17.12 -17.98 11.78
N GLN A 956 -15.84 -18.13 11.41
CA GLN A 956 -14.67 -17.78 12.23
C GLN A 956 -14.09 -16.40 11.88
N TYR A 957 -14.82 -15.60 11.08
CA TYR A 957 -14.39 -14.27 10.65
C TYR A 957 -13.11 -14.24 9.80
N LYS A 958 -12.81 -15.33 9.09
CA LYS A 958 -11.77 -15.35 8.05
C LYS A 958 -12.40 -15.09 6.69
N LEU A 959 -11.69 -14.32 5.87
CA LEU A 959 -12.17 -13.96 4.55
C LEU A 959 -12.03 -15.14 3.58
N LYS A 960 -13.14 -15.54 2.95
CA LYS A 960 -13.20 -16.69 2.05
C LYS A 960 -13.84 -16.31 0.72
N LEU A 961 -13.29 -16.84 -0.39
CA LEU A 961 -13.90 -16.74 -1.71
C LEU A 961 -14.81 -17.94 -1.95
N TYR A 962 -16.08 -17.66 -2.24
CA TYR A 962 -17.05 -18.68 -2.62
C TYR A 962 -17.13 -18.79 -4.14
N THR A 963 -17.16 -20.02 -4.65
CA THR A 963 -17.22 -20.30 -6.10
C THR A 963 -18.64 -20.48 -6.61
N SER A 964 -19.57 -20.91 -5.75
CA SER A 964 -20.97 -21.11 -6.08
C SER A 964 -21.90 -20.63 -4.95
N PRO A 965 -23.16 -20.26 -5.25
CA PRO A 965 -24.16 -19.95 -4.23
C PRO A 965 -24.48 -21.16 -3.35
N HIS A 966 -24.31 -22.39 -3.85
CA HIS A 966 -24.46 -23.61 -3.06
C HIS A 966 -23.38 -23.74 -1.98
N ASP A 967 -22.17 -23.23 -2.20
CA ASP A 967 -21.11 -23.23 -1.18
C ASP A 967 -21.49 -22.32 0.00
N ILE A 968 -22.05 -21.15 -0.29
CA ILE A 968 -22.59 -20.21 0.71
C ILE A 968 -23.74 -20.88 1.49
N PHE A 969 -24.67 -21.51 0.76
CA PHE A 969 -25.81 -22.21 1.37
C PHE A 969 -25.33 -23.31 2.33
N ARG A 970 -24.41 -24.17 1.90
CA ARG A 970 -23.92 -25.30 2.71
C ARG A 970 -23.23 -24.83 4.00
N GLU A 971 -22.43 -23.77 3.92
CA GLU A 971 -21.73 -23.24 5.09
C GLU A 971 -22.68 -22.62 6.11
N HIS A 972 -23.70 -21.87 5.66
CA HIS A 972 -24.78 -21.43 6.54
C HIS A 972 -25.55 -22.60 7.14
N ALA A 973 -25.93 -23.58 6.32
CA ALA A 973 -26.73 -24.72 6.75
C ALA A 973 -26.04 -25.58 7.81
N GLN A 974 -24.73 -25.83 7.62
CA GLN A 974 -23.92 -26.58 8.57
C GLN A 974 -23.87 -25.89 9.95
N GLU A 975 -23.59 -24.59 9.97
CA GLU A 975 -23.54 -23.84 11.23
C GLU A 975 -24.93 -23.73 11.86
N ARG A 976 -25.98 -23.58 11.04
CA ARG A 976 -27.35 -23.48 11.53
C ARG A 976 -27.80 -24.76 12.25
N MET A 977 -27.43 -25.94 11.75
CA MET A 977 -27.69 -27.22 12.42
C MET A 977 -27.06 -27.29 13.82
N LEU A 978 -25.79 -26.87 13.93
CA LEU A 978 -25.09 -26.81 15.23
C LEU A 978 -25.77 -25.84 16.20
N PHE A 979 -26.30 -24.72 15.70
CA PHE A 979 -27.04 -23.78 16.53
C PHE A 979 -28.39 -24.32 17.00
N TYR A 980 -29.06 -25.18 16.24
CA TYR A 980 -30.26 -25.87 16.74
C TYR A 980 -29.93 -26.85 17.88
N GLU A 981 -28.81 -27.55 17.82
CA GLU A 981 -28.34 -28.40 18.93
C GLU A 981 -28.10 -27.56 20.19
N LYS A 982 -27.34 -26.47 20.05
CA LYS A 982 -27.10 -25.51 21.15
C LYS A 982 -28.40 -24.92 21.71
N ARG A 983 -29.34 -24.58 20.83
CA ARG A 983 -30.66 -24.05 21.21
C ARG A 983 -31.44 -25.09 22.01
N LYS A 984 -31.50 -26.34 21.53
CA LYS A 984 -32.16 -27.44 22.22
C LYS A 984 -31.58 -27.65 23.61
N GLU A 985 -30.25 -27.72 23.73
CA GLU A 985 -29.56 -27.86 25.03
C GLU A 985 -29.90 -26.71 25.99
N HIS A 986 -29.87 -25.46 25.50
CA HIS A 986 -30.22 -24.30 26.30
C HIS A 986 -31.69 -24.32 26.74
N GLN A 987 -32.62 -24.62 25.82
CA GLN A 987 -34.05 -24.72 26.10
C GLN A 987 -34.34 -25.85 27.10
N LEU A 988 -33.70 -27.01 26.96
CA LEU A 988 -33.84 -28.11 27.92
C LEU A 988 -33.34 -27.69 29.31
N LYS A 989 -32.19 -27.04 29.39
CA LYS A 989 -31.64 -26.53 30.65
C LYS A 989 -32.56 -25.49 31.32
N ASP A 990 -33.08 -24.55 30.54
CA ASP A 990 -34.01 -23.53 31.04
C ASP A 990 -35.36 -24.13 31.47
N LEU A 991 -35.93 -25.03 30.66
CA LEU A 991 -37.17 -25.76 30.99
C LEU A 991 -36.99 -26.65 32.22
N GLN A 992 -35.85 -27.33 32.36
CA GLN A 992 -35.52 -28.13 33.54
C GLN A 992 -35.42 -27.25 34.79
N GLY A 993 -34.81 -26.07 34.69
CA GLY A 993 -34.78 -25.07 35.76
C GLY A 993 -36.17 -24.59 36.15
N LYS A 994 -37.01 -24.22 35.17
CA LYS A 994 -38.40 -23.80 35.37
C LYS A 994 -39.26 -24.91 35.98
N LEU A 995 -39.07 -26.16 35.56
CA LEU A 995 -39.74 -27.33 36.13
C LEU A 995 -39.30 -27.59 37.57
N CYS A 996 -38.01 -27.47 37.87
CA CYS A 996 -37.48 -27.59 39.23
C CYS A 996 -38.14 -26.57 40.17
N VAL A 997 -38.18 -25.30 39.74
CA VAL A 997 -38.87 -24.22 40.49
C VAL A 997 -40.36 -24.53 40.64
N SER A 998 -41.05 -24.93 39.57
CA SER A 998 -42.50 -25.18 39.60
C SER A 998 -42.88 -26.37 40.51
N LYS A 999 -42.14 -27.48 40.41
CA LYS A 999 -42.32 -28.66 41.28
C LYS A 999 -42.06 -28.32 42.75
N SER A 1000 -41.01 -27.53 43.01
CA SER A 1000 -40.68 -27.06 44.36
C SER A 1000 -41.76 -26.14 44.94
N LYS A 1001 -42.36 -25.27 44.12
CA LYS A 1001 -43.51 -24.43 44.53
C LYS A 1001 -44.74 -25.26 44.85
N ILE A 1002 -45.05 -26.28 44.05
CA ILE A 1002 -46.17 -27.18 44.31
C ILE A 1002 -45.95 -27.93 45.62
N LEU A 1003 -44.76 -28.51 45.82
CA LEU A 1003 -44.43 -29.23 47.04
C LEU A 1003 -44.49 -28.32 48.27
N PHE A 1004 -43.95 -27.11 48.20
CA PHE A 1004 -44.01 -26.13 49.29
C PHE A 1004 -45.45 -25.73 49.64
N VAL A 1005 -46.29 -25.46 48.64
CA VAL A 1005 -47.70 -25.13 48.83
C VAL A 1005 -48.48 -26.31 49.42
N ASP A 1006 -48.25 -27.53 48.91
CA ASP A 1006 -48.90 -28.74 49.42
C ASP A 1006 -48.46 -29.03 50.88
N LEU A 1007 -47.19 -28.79 51.25
CA LEU A 1007 -46.71 -28.93 52.63
C LEU A 1007 -47.38 -27.96 53.61
N ILE A 1008 -47.66 -26.72 53.18
CA ILE A 1008 -48.35 -25.71 54.00
C ILE A 1008 -49.85 -26.02 54.10
N VAL A 1009 -50.50 -26.36 52.98
CA VAL A 1009 -51.94 -26.67 52.95
C VAL A 1009 -52.27 -27.93 53.75
N ASN A 1010 -51.38 -28.93 53.75
CA ASN A 1010 -51.55 -30.17 54.50
C ASN A 1010 -51.10 -30.07 55.98
N GLY A 1011 -50.60 -28.91 56.42
CA GLY A 1011 -50.18 -28.66 57.80
C GLY A 1011 -48.81 -29.22 58.19
N SER A 1012 -48.05 -29.78 57.25
CA SER A 1012 -46.70 -30.33 57.48
C SER A 1012 -45.62 -29.28 57.65
N LEU A 1013 -45.88 -28.03 57.24
CA LEU A 1013 -44.97 -26.88 57.38
C LEU A 1013 -45.75 -25.67 57.90
N SER A 1014 -45.35 -25.12 59.05
CA SER A 1014 -45.96 -23.93 59.64
C SER A 1014 -45.10 -22.68 59.39
N LEU A 1015 -45.73 -21.59 58.96
CA LEU A 1015 -45.09 -20.28 58.77
C LEU A 1015 -45.24 -19.35 59.99
N ASN A 1016 -46.07 -19.72 60.97
CA ASN A 1016 -46.40 -18.85 62.10
C ASN A 1016 -45.41 -19.04 63.25
N GLY A 1017 -44.73 -17.95 63.64
CA GLY A 1017 -43.87 -17.91 64.83
C GLY A 1017 -42.50 -18.58 64.69
N VAL A 1018 -42.08 -18.92 63.47
CA VAL A 1018 -40.82 -19.61 63.16
C VAL A 1018 -39.79 -18.62 62.61
N THR A 1019 -38.52 -18.75 63.01
CA THR A 1019 -37.44 -17.92 62.47
C THR A 1019 -37.08 -18.31 61.04
N ARG A 1020 -36.45 -17.40 60.29
CA ARG A 1020 -36.03 -17.69 58.91
C ARG A 1020 -35.05 -18.87 58.82
N SER A 1021 -34.13 -19.00 59.77
CA SER A 1021 -33.15 -20.10 59.80
C SER A 1021 -33.84 -21.46 60.00
N GLU A 1022 -34.79 -21.54 60.94
CA GLU A 1022 -35.57 -22.76 61.21
C GLU A 1022 -36.43 -23.16 59.99
N LEU A 1023 -36.92 -22.17 59.26
CA LEU A 1023 -37.68 -22.39 58.03
C LEU A 1023 -36.80 -22.94 56.90
N GLU A 1024 -35.60 -22.38 56.71
CA GLU A 1024 -34.64 -22.88 55.72
C GLU A 1024 -34.18 -24.32 56.04
N GLU A 1025 -33.94 -24.65 57.32
CA GLU A 1025 -33.68 -26.03 57.77
C GLU A 1025 -34.87 -26.97 57.53
N ALA A 1026 -36.11 -26.50 57.73
CA ALA A 1026 -37.31 -27.29 57.45
C ALA A 1026 -37.48 -27.58 55.95
N LEU A 1027 -37.19 -26.60 55.09
CA LEU A 1027 -37.22 -26.79 53.63
C LEU A 1027 -36.14 -27.78 53.17
N GLU A 1028 -34.96 -27.72 53.78
CA GLU A 1028 -33.86 -28.65 53.50
C GLU A 1028 -34.22 -30.09 53.93
N ARG A 1029 -34.88 -30.27 55.10
CA ARG A 1029 -35.43 -31.57 55.53
C ARG A 1029 -36.49 -32.15 54.60
N HIS A 1030 -37.21 -31.31 53.87
CA HIS A 1030 -38.19 -31.72 52.86
C HIS A 1030 -37.60 -31.85 51.44
N SER A 1031 -36.27 -31.86 51.31
CA SER A 1031 -35.55 -32.02 50.04
C SER A 1031 -35.87 -30.94 49.00
N LEU A 1032 -36.22 -29.72 49.45
CA LEU A 1032 -36.42 -28.59 48.55
C LEU A 1032 -35.06 -27.99 48.16
N PRO A 1033 -34.78 -27.80 46.86
CA PRO A 1033 -33.49 -27.31 46.40
C PRO A 1033 -33.31 -25.81 46.65
N ARG A 1034 -32.08 -25.40 46.95
CA ARG A 1034 -31.66 -23.99 46.95
C ARG A 1034 -31.45 -23.54 45.51
N ILE A 1035 -32.14 -22.47 45.09
CA ILE A 1035 -32.11 -21.96 43.71
C ILE A 1035 -31.70 -20.49 43.74
N ALA A 1036 -30.71 -20.13 42.92
CA ALA A 1036 -30.34 -18.73 42.70
C ALA A 1036 -31.40 -18.07 41.81
N THR A 1037 -32.10 -17.06 42.33
CA THR A 1037 -33.16 -16.36 41.57
C THR A 1037 -32.83 -14.91 41.27
N THR A 1038 -32.24 -14.18 42.21
CA THR A 1038 -31.90 -12.75 42.07
C THR A 1038 -30.57 -12.39 42.74
N SER A 1039 -30.23 -13.04 43.86
CA SER A 1039 -28.88 -13.06 44.43
C SER A 1039 -28.03 -14.13 43.76
N SER A 1040 -26.74 -13.85 43.54
CA SER A 1040 -25.74 -14.83 43.09
C SER A 1040 -25.56 -16.02 44.06
N THR A 1041 -26.11 -15.92 45.27
CA THR A 1041 -26.19 -17.00 46.26
C THR A 1041 -27.47 -17.82 46.10
N PRO A 1042 -27.39 -19.16 45.95
CA PRO A 1042 -28.55 -20.06 45.96
C PRO A 1042 -29.31 -20.01 47.29
N GLY A 1043 -30.63 -19.83 47.24
CA GLY A 1043 -31.47 -19.71 48.44
C GLY A 1043 -32.92 -20.16 48.22
N TYR A 1044 -33.77 -19.87 49.20
CA TYR A 1044 -35.19 -20.26 49.22
C TYR A 1044 -36.16 -19.12 48.89
N ASP A 1045 -35.67 -17.95 48.50
CA ASP A 1045 -36.50 -16.74 48.24
C ASP A 1045 -37.62 -16.97 47.22
N TYR A 1046 -37.42 -17.86 46.26
CA TYR A 1046 -38.41 -18.22 45.25
C TYR A 1046 -39.64 -18.96 45.82
N LEU A 1047 -39.51 -19.52 47.03
CA LEU A 1047 -40.59 -20.12 47.82
C LEU A 1047 -41.10 -19.15 48.88
N LEU A 1048 -40.20 -18.46 49.58
CA LEU A 1048 -40.53 -17.59 50.71
C LEU A 1048 -41.25 -16.30 50.30
N ASN A 1049 -41.02 -15.82 49.08
CA ASN A 1049 -41.69 -14.63 48.54
C ASN A 1049 -43.02 -14.95 47.83
N ILE A 1050 -43.53 -16.18 47.98
CA ILE A 1050 -44.83 -16.55 47.40
C ILE A 1050 -45.95 -15.81 48.17
N SER A 1051 -46.82 -15.14 47.42
CA SER A 1051 -48.00 -14.47 47.98
C SER A 1051 -48.94 -15.46 48.66
N VAL A 1052 -49.52 -15.07 49.80
CA VAL A 1052 -50.52 -15.85 50.56
C VAL A 1052 -51.70 -16.31 49.69
N VAL A 1053 -52.08 -15.54 48.67
CA VAL A 1053 -53.14 -15.90 47.71
C VAL A 1053 -52.80 -17.19 46.94
N SER A 1054 -51.53 -17.57 46.85
CA SER A 1054 -51.07 -18.77 46.15
C SER A 1054 -51.44 -20.09 46.83
N PHE A 1055 -51.85 -20.04 48.10
CA PHE A 1055 -52.34 -21.20 48.86
C PHE A 1055 -53.84 -21.50 48.60
N THR A 1056 -54.54 -20.68 47.83
CA THR A 1056 -55.93 -20.93 47.44
C THR A 1056 -56.05 -22.11 46.48
N ARG A 1057 -57.12 -22.91 46.60
CA ARG A 1057 -57.35 -24.11 45.76
C ARG A 1057 -57.26 -23.83 44.25
N GLU A 1058 -57.81 -22.70 43.81
CA GLU A 1058 -57.76 -22.27 42.40
C GLU A 1058 -56.32 -22.03 41.92
N LYS A 1059 -55.49 -21.40 42.76
CA LYS A 1059 -54.12 -21.08 42.40
C LYS A 1059 -53.19 -22.30 42.49
N VAL A 1060 -53.42 -23.21 43.44
CA VAL A 1060 -52.75 -24.52 43.49
C VAL A 1060 -53.06 -25.34 42.23
N SER A 1061 -54.34 -25.41 41.83
CA SER A 1061 -54.74 -26.10 40.61
C SER A 1061 -54.08 -25.49 39.37
N LYS A 1062 -54.01 -24.16 39.30
CA LYS A 1062 -53.31 -23.45 38.23
C LYS A 1062 -51.81 -23.73 38.20
N LEU A 1063 -51.14 -23.76 39.36
CA LEU A 1063 -49.71 -24.12 39.44
C LEU A 1063 -49.46 -25.55 38.95
N LYS A 1064 -50.35 -26.50 39.27
CA LYS A 1064 -50.30 -27.88 38.77
C LYS A 1064 -50.53 -27.95 37.25
N GLU A 1065 -51.46 -27.17 36.70
CA GLU A 1065 -51.69 -27.04 35.25
C GLU A 1065 -50.49 -26.42 34.52
N ASP A 1066 -49.93 -25.33 35.06
CA ASP A 1066 -48.74 -24.67 34.52
C ASP A 1066 -47.53 -25.62 34.53
N CYS A 1067 -47.34 -26.39 35.61
CA CYS A 1067 -46.30 -27.42 35.70
C CYS A 1067 -46.51 -28.56 34.69
N SER A 1068 -47.74 -29.03 34.51
CA SER A 1068 -48.05 -30.05 33.48
C SER A 1068 -47.71 -29.53 32.08
N THR A 1069 -48.05 -28.27 31.79
CA THR A 1069 -47.75 -27.64 30.49
C THR A 1069 -46.24 -27.55 30.25
N LEU A 1070 -45.48 -27.16 31.28
CA LEU A 1070 -44.01 -27.15 31.21
C LEU A 1070 -43.42 -28.55 31.00
N THR A 1071 -43.99 -29.58 31.63
CA THR A 1071 -43.52 -30.97 31.45
C THR A 1071 -43.76 -31.44 30.03
N THR A 1072 -44.95 -31.19 29.47
CA THR A 1072 -45.26 -31.52 28.07
C THR A 1072 -44.33 -30.79 27.10
N LEU A 1073 -44.01 -29.52 27.37
CA LEU A 1073 -43.08 -28.74 26.55
C LEU A 1073 -41.65 -29.32 26.64
N TYR A 1074 -41.17 -29.65 27.84
CA TYR A 1074 -39.87 -30.29 28.04
C TYR A 1074 -39.76 -31.61 27.27
N GLU A 1075 -40.74 -32.51 27.40
CA GLU A 1075 -40.76 -33.78 26.69
C GLU A 1075 -40.82 -33.61 25.17
N ALA A 1076 -41.56 -32.60 24.68
CA ALA A 1076 -41.60 -32.28 23.25
C ALA A 1076 -40.25 -31.78 22.74
N THR A 1077 -39.59 -30.86 23.47
CA THR A 1077 -38.25 -30.36 23.13
C THR A 1077 -37.19 -31.45 23.21
N GLU A 1078 -37.31 -32.38 24.18
CA GLU A 1078 -36.37 -33.51 24.33
C GLU A 1078 -36.44 -34.47 23.14
N ARG A 1079 -37.65 -34.75 22.64
CA ARG A 1079 -37.90 -35.61 21.47
C ARG A 1079 -37.56 -34.95 20.14
N ALA A 1080 -37.64 -33.62 20.05
CA ALA A 1080 -37.31 -32.91 18.82
C ALA A 1080 -35.81 -33.03 18.50
N ASP A 1081 -35.46 -33.31 17.26
CA ASP A 1081 -34.09 -33.23 16.76
C ASP A 1081 -33.84 -31.88 16.06
N ALA A 1082 -32.57 -31.56 15.78
CA ALA A 1082 -32.20 -30.31 15.13
C ALA A 1082 -32.89 -30.12 13.76
N ALA A 1083 -33.08 -31.21 13.02
CA ALA A 1083 -33.75 -31.24 11.73
C ALA A 1083 -35.23 -30.83 11.82
N SER A 1084 -36.00 -31.47 12.72
CA SER A 1084 -37.41 -31.15 12.94
C SER A 1084 -37.62 -29.74 13.49
N MET A 1085 -36.73 -29.27 14.37
CA MET A 1085 -36.74 -27.88 14.83
C MET A 1085 -36.54 -26.91 13.67
N TRP A 1086 -35.60 -27.19 12.74
CA TRP A 1086 -35.41 -26.34 11.58
C TRP A 1086 -36.61 -26.34 10.65
N LEU A 1087 -37.21 -27.50 10.36
CA LEU A 1087 -38.40 -27.57 9.52
C LEU A 1087 -39.61 -26.83 10.14
N SER A 1088 -39.75 -26.85 11.47
CA SER A 1088 -40.77 -26.07 12.18
C SER A 1088 -40.54 -24.56 12.03
N ASP A 1089 -39.32 -24.08 12.25
CA ASP A 1089 -38.97 -22.66 12.07
C ASP A 1089 -39.12 -22.24 10.60
N LEU A 1090 -38.77 -23.12 9.65
CA LEU A 1090 -38.93 -22.89 8.22
C LEU A 1090 -40.39 -22.65 7.83
N HIS A 1091 -41.31 -23.46 8.36
CA HIS A 1091 -42.74 -23.28 8.13
C HIS A 1091 -43.23 -21.92 8.65
N ALA A 1092 -42.77 -21.52 9.85
CA ALA A 1092 -43.11 -20.21 10.41
C ALA A 1092 -42.56 -19.04 9.55
N VAL A 1093 -41.37 -19.21 8.96
CA VAL A 1093 -40.79 -18.24 8.02
C VAL A 1093 -41.61 -18.16 6.73
N GLU A 1094 -42.03 -19.29 6.16
CA GLU A 1094 -42.85 -19.31 4.94
C GLU A 1094 -44.23 -18.65 5.16
N ASP A 1095 -44.88 -18.93 6.29
CA ASP A 1095 -46.13 -18.25 6.68
C ASP A 1095 -45.93 -16.73 6.81
N ALA A 1096 -44.83 -16.32 7.45
CA ALA A 1096 -44.48 -14.91 7.58
C ALA A 1096 -44.13 -14.27 6.22
N TYR A 1097 -43.48 -15.00 5.32
CA TYR A 1097 -43.13 -14.56 3.97
C TYR A 1097 -44.36 -14.35 3.09
N ASN A 1098 -45.32 -15.28 3.12
CA ASN A 1098 -46.58 -15.13 2.40
C ASN A 1098 -47.34 -13.88 2.87
N ASN A 1099 -47.40 -13.64 4.18
CA ASN A 1099 -48.00 -12.41 4.73
C ASN A 1099 -47.21 -11.14 4.36
N TYR A 1100 -45.89 -11.24 4.26
CA TYR A 1100 -45.03 -10.16 3.81
C TYR A 1100 -45.32 -9.79 2.34
N GLU A 1101 -45.40 -10.78 1.43
CA GLU A 1101 -45.75 -10.56 0.02
C GLU A 1101 -47.14 -9.91 -0.14
N LEU A 1102 -48.14 -10.39 0.61
CA LEU A 1102 -49.49 -9.83 0.58
C LEU A 1102 -49.53 -8.35 1.00
N ARG A 1103 -48.79 -7.95 2.05
CA ARG A 1103 -48.73 -6.55 2.49
C ARG A 1103 -48.05 -5.64 1.47
N LEU A 1104 -47.04 -6.14 0.76
CA LEU A 1104 -46.37 -5.39 -0.29
C LEU A 1104 -47.30 -5.16 -1.50
N LEU A 1105 -48.05 -6.18 -1.92
CA LEU A 1105 -49.04 -6.07 -2.99
C LEU A 1105 -50.13 -5.04 -2.65
N GLN A 1106 -50.61 -5.03 -1.40
CA GLN A 1106 -51.58 -4.05 -0.92
C GLN A 1106 -51.03 -2.61 -0.99
N ARG A 1107 -49.75 -2.39 -0.68
CA ARG A 1107 -49.10 -1.07 -0.79
C ARG A 1107 -48.99 -0.57 -2.23
N GLN A 1108 -48.85 -1.47 -3.20
CA GLN A 1108 -48.75 -1.14 -4.62
C GLN A 1108 -50.12 -0.91 -5.29
N GLY A 1109 -51.22 -0.97 -4.54
CA GLY A 1109 -52.58 -0.71 -5.06
C GLY A 1109 -53.20 -1.86 -5.85
N GLY A 1110 -52.70 -3.10 -5.71
CA GLY A 1110 -53.28 -4.27 -6.38
C GLY A 1110 -54.64 -4.69 -5.80
N GLU A 1111 -55.61 -5.04 -6.65
CA GLU A 1111 -56.87 -5.65 -6.23
C GLU A 1111 -56.61 -7.02 -5.58
N VAL A 1112 -56.99 -7.16 -4.32
CA VAL A 1112 -56.99 -8.44 -3.61
C VAL A 1112 -58.22 -9.22 -4.06
N ILE A 1113 -58.04 -10.21 -4.95
CA ILE A 1113 -59.06 -11.24 -5.13
C ILE A 1113 -59.10 -12.04 -3.83
N SER A 1114 -60.16 -11.83 -3.05
CA SER A 1114 -60.43 -12.63 -1.87
C SER A 1114 -60.67 -14.08 -2.30
N THR A 1115 -59.66 -14.93 -2.18
CA THR A 1115 -59.88 -16.37 -2.16
C THR A 1115 -60.49 -16.73 -0.82
N SER A 1116 -61.81 -16.86 -0.83
CA SER A 1116 -62.56 -17.50 0.24
C SER A 1116 -62.09 -18.94 0.44
N SER A 1117 -62.08 -19.35 1.71
CA SER A 1117 -62.00 -20.71 2.27
C SER A 1117 -60.65 -21.43 2.28
N THR A 1118 -59.90 -21.20 3.37
CA THR A 1118 -59.31 -22.29 4.15
C THR A 1118 -59.31 -21.95 5.64
N SER A 1119 -59.68 -22.93 6.44
CA SER A 1119 -60.07 -22.86 7.85
C SER A 1119 -59.04 -22.20 8.78
N SER A 1120 -59.42 -21.08 9.39
CA SER A 1120 -58.70 -20.52 10.55
C SER A 1120 -58.92 -21.39 11.79
N SER A 1121 -57.94 -22.22 12.12
CA SER A 1121 -57.81 -22.79 13.47
C SER A 1121 -57.35 -21.68 14.42
N LYS A 1122 -58.30 -21.16 15.20
CA LYS A 1122 -58.03 -20.19 16.27
C LYS A 1122 -57.10 -20.82 17.31
N LEU A 1123 -55.86 -20.35 17.42
CA LEU A 1123 -55.09 -20.48 18.66
C LEU A 1123 -55.80 -19.66 19.75
N ARG A 1124 -56.44 -20.38 20.68
CA ARG A 1124 -57.03 -19.85 21.91
C ARG A 1124 -55.92 -19.28 22.80
N THR A 1125 -55.85 -17.95 22.91
CA THR A 1125 -55.33 -17.30 24.11
C THR A 1125 -56.42 -17.33 25.19
N ARG A 1126 -56.25 -18.21 26.17
CA ARG A 1126 -57.07 -18.26 27.40
C ARG A 1126 -56.79 -17.01 28.24
N LYS A 1127 -57.75 -16.07 28.25
CA LYS A 1127 -58.06 -15.22 29.42
C LYS A 1127 -59.58 -15.22 29.60
N GLY A 1128 -60.09 -15.97 30.58
CA GLY A 1128 -61.40 -15.71 31.20
C GLY A 1128 -61.30 -14.50 32.15
N CYS A 1129 -62.35 -13.83 32.58
CA CYS A 1129 -63.77 -14.18 32.57
C CYS A 1129 -64.65 -12.91 32.69
N LYS A 1130 -65.74 -12.89 31.91
CA LYS A 1130 -67.10 -12.37 32.16
C LYS A 1130 -67.34 -10.95 32.72
N ALA A 1131 -68.07 -10.16 31.94
CA ALA A 1131 -69.29 -9.50 32.39
C ALA A 1131 -70.39 -9.68 31.33
N VAL A 1132 -71.58 -10.08 31.79
CA VAL A 1132 -72.77 -10.43 31.02
C VAL A 1132 -73.60 -9.18 30.76
N GLN A 1133 -74.04 -8.93 29.52
CA GLN A 1133 -75.27 -8.18 29.25
C GLN A 1133 -75.97 -8.66 27.97
N VAL A 1134 -77.29 -8.72 28.08
CA VAL A 1134 -78.33 -9.35 27.23
C VAL A 1134 -78.68 -8.49 25.99
N PRO A 1135 -79.21 -9.06 24.88
CA PRO A 1135 -79.30 -8.37 23.59
C PRO A 1135 -80.64 -7.64 23.37
N LYS A 1136 -80.60 -6.54 22.60
CA LYS A 1136 -81.76 -5.97 21.86
C LYS A 1136 -81.24 -5.55 20.48
N LYS A 1137 -81.54 -6.30 19.41
CA LYS A 1137 -82.70 -6.22 18.50
C LYS A 1137 -82.74 -4.97 17.57
N HIS A 1138 -82.72 -5.31 16.28
CA HIS A 1138 -83.26 -4.62 15.09
C HIS A 1138 -82.48 -3.48 14.41
N LYS A 1139 -81.77 -3.81 13.31
CA LYS A 1139 -82.15 -3.67 11.86
C LYS A 1139 -82.92 -2.39 11.44
N PRO A 1140 -82.86 -1.98 10.16
CA PRO A 1140 -81.73 -1.34 9.46
C PRO A 1140 -82.16 -0.05 8.69
N ALA A 1141 -81.20 0.72 8.20
CA ALA A 1141 -81.24 1.38 6.89
C ALA A 1141 -79.79 1.54 6.42
#